data_AF-A0A8T2GSY5-F1
#
_entry.id   AF-A0A8T2GSY5-F1
#
_cell.length_a   1.000
_cell.length_b   1.000
_cell.length_c   1.000
_cell.angle_alpha   90.00
_cell.angle_beta   90.00
_cell.angle_gamma   90.00
#
_symmetry.space_group_name_H-M   'P 1'
#
loop_
_entity.id
_entity.type
_entity.pdbx_description
1 polymer ?
#
loop_
_entity_poly.entity_id
_entity_poly.type
_entity_poly.pdbx_seq_one_letter_code
_entity_poly.pdbx_strand_id
1 'polypeptide(L)'
;MVAFGKYLQRKQIEEWSGYYINYKLMKKKVKQYAEQIQGGSQHPRHVLKDFSRMLDTQIETTVLFMLEQQGLLSGRLAKLRESHDAILEQPDISRIFELREAYRDVGRDLLQLLKFVELNAIGLRKILKKFDKRFGYRFADYYVKTRANHPYSQLQQVFKHVGVGAVVGAISRNLHELQENEGSFYSIYDQPVLPAQDPVVEAINNAVDKLTFSTNFLNFLAQHALIMQDDLVTPSEDTIDERSYHFNSLLLNLGNTFLYMVNTYIIVPTADDYSMSLGAAATVCGVVIGSMAVAQVFSSVYFSAWSNKSYFKPLVFSSIALFIGNLMYALAYDANSIALLLLGRVCCGLGSARAVNRRYISDCVPLRIRMQASAGFVSASALGMACGPALAGLLQIKFKFYKFTFNQSTLPGWVMAVAWLFYLVWLCISFREPLRDTEDGEKTNRNETTSATDRVESSRVEEGLRLPLLINSGIKPEDEEECDESEESPEDSHKPANSFIEAYRLLTPSVKVQLLIYFMLKYSMEILLSESSVITSYYFSWTTSSVAIFLACLGLTVLPINILVGSYISNMFEDRQILLTSEIIVFLGILFSFNLFVPYTVPQYVISGLIMFVAAEVLEGVNLSLLSRVMSSRLSKGTYNGGLLSTEAGTLARVVADATITLGGYLGRGHLLNATLLPSLVICIGSIVATCCTYNSLY
;
A
#
# COMPACT_ATOMS: atom_id res chain seq x y z
N MET A 1 -1.29 -0.92 -37.77
CA MET A 1 -0.09 -1.13 -36.90
C MET A 1 1.18 -0.67 -37.61
N VAL A 2 1.77 0.47 -37.21
CA VAL A 2 3.11 0.84 -37.69
C VAL A 2 4.14 -0.01 -36.95
N ALA A 3 4.93 -0.80 -37.68
CA ALA A 3 6.05 -1.54 -37.09
C ALA A 3 6.98 -0.54 -36.36
N PHE A 4 7.17 -0.70 -35.05
CA PHE A 4 7.97 0.21 -34.21
C PHE A 4 9.35 0.55 -34.81
N GLY A 5 9.98 -0.37 -35.56
CA GLY A 5 11.21 -0.07 -36.30
C GLY A 5 11.08 1.08 -37.32
N LYS A 6 9.96 1.18 -38.06
CA LYS A 6 9.65 2.29 -38.97
C LYS A 6 9.25 3.57 -38.22
N TYR A 7 8.73 3.43 -37.01
CA TYR A 7 8.43 4.58 -36.14
C TYR A 7 9.72 5.19 -35.58
N LEU A 8 10.62 4.34 -35.06
CA LEU A 8 11.93 4.73 -34.57
C LEU A 8 12.73 5.43 -35.69
N GLN A 9 12.83 4.83 -36.87
CA GLN A 9 13.53 5.43 -38.02
C GLN A 9 12.99 6.82 -38.44
N ARG A 10 11.69 7.08 -38.27
CA ARG A 10 11.09 8.38 -38.62
C ARG A 10 11.22 9.44 -37.54
N LYS A 11 11.46 9.04 -36.29
CA LYS A 11 11.54 9.94 -35.12
C LYS A 11 12.97 10.10 -34.60
N GLN A 12 13.93 9.37 -35.18
CA GLN A 12 15.35 9.51 -34.92
C GLN A 12 15.85 10.87 -35.40
N ILE A 13 16.74 11.46 -34.61
CA ILE A 13 17.56 12.61 -35.00
C ILE A 13 18.71 12.05 -35.84
N GLU A 14 18.93 12.57 -37.04
CA GLU A 14 19.89 12.01 -38.01
C GLU A 14 21.32 11.98 -37.44
N GLU A 15 21.72 13.05 -36.75
CA GLU A 15 23.02 13.18 -36.08
C GLU A 15 23.21 12.14 -34.97
N TRP A 16 22.13 11.71 -34.31
CA TRP A 16 22.19 10.77 -33.18
C TRP A 16 21.88 9.34 -33.58
N SER A 17 21.68 9.08 -34.88
CA SER A 17 21.21 7.79 -35.41
C SER A 17 22.04 6.59 -34.95
N GLY A 18 23.34 6.76 -34.74
CA GLY A 18 24.28 5.74 -34.25
C GLY A 18 24.11 5.34 -32.77
N TYR A 19 23.48 6.19 -31.95
CA TYR A 19 23.33 5.99 -30.51
C TYR A 19 21.97 5.42 -30.10
N TYR A 20 21.04 5.33 -31.06
CA TYR A 20 19.77 4.65 -30.85
C TYR A 20 19.94 3.13 -30.90
N ILE A 21 19.15 2.43 -30.08
CA ILE A 21 19.07 0.97 -30.11
C ILE A 21 18.79 0.47 -31.52
N ASN A 22 19.65 -0.42 -32.01
CA ASN A 22 19.50 -1.03 -33.33
C ASN A 22 18.41 -2.11 -33.31
N TYR A 23 17.16 -1.68 -33.19
CA TYR A 23 16.00 -2.56 -33.03
C TYR A 23 15.86 -3.58 -34.18
N LYS A 24 16.26 -3.18 -35.41
CA LYS A 24 16.23 -4.05 -36.60
C LYS A 24 17.25 -5.19 -36.48
N LEU A 25 18.48 -4.89 -36.08
CA LEU A 25 19.53 -5.88 -35.83
C LEU A 25 19.11 -6.83 -34.71
N MET A 26 18.64 -6.28 -33.58
CA MET A 26 18.22 -7.07 -32.43
C MET A 26 17.07 -8.02 -32.79
N LYS A 27 16.07 -7.54 -33.53
CA LYS A 27 14.97 -8.38 -34.02
C LYS A 27 15.45 -9.52 -34.93
N LYS A 28 16.43 -9.26 -35.80
CA LYS A 28 17.03 -10.29 -36.68
C LYS A 28 17.74 -11.36 -35.86
N LYS A 29 18.51 -10.96 -34.84
CA LYS A 29 19.21 -11.87 -33.93
C LYS A 29 18.25 -12.76 -33.13
N VAL A 30 17.17 -12.19 -32.60
CA VAL A 30 16.10 -12.98 -31.93
C VAL A 30 15.49 -14.03 -32.86
N LYS A 31 15.34 -13.74 -34.16
CA LYS A 31 14.86 -14.72 -35.14
C LYS A 31 15.89 -15.83 -35.38
N GLN A 32 17.17 -15.47 -35.57
CA GLN A 32 18.27 -16.41 -35.79
C GLN A 32 18.46 -17.37 -34.62
N TYR A 33 18.41 -16.87 -33.38
CA TYR A 33 18.54 -17.71 -32.20
C TYR A 33 17.40 -18.74 -32.05
N ALA A 34 16.19 -18.39 -32.49
CA ALA A 34 15.08 -19.34 -32.51
C ALA A 34 15.28 -20.45 -33.54
N GLU A 35 15.78 -20.12 -34.73
CA GLU A 35 16.12 -21.10 -35.76
C GLU A 35 17.26 -22.02 -35.30
N GLN A 36 18.26 -21.48 -34.59
CA GLN A 36 19.40 -22.24 -34.07
C GLN A 36 19.02 -23.20 -32.92
N ILE A 37 18.10 -22.80 -32.06
CA ILE A 37 17.56 -23.66 -30.98
C ILE A 37 16.66 -24.75 -31.54
N GLN A 38 15.80 -24.44 -32.52
CA GLN A 38 14.95 -25.44 -33.20
C GLN A 38 15.76 -26.47 -34.01
N GLY A 39 16.89 -26.06 -34.57
CA GLY A 39 17.82 -26.94 -35.30
C GLY A 39 18.81 -27.72 -34.43
N GLY A 40 18.72 -27.65 -33.09
CA GLY A 40 19.61 -28.38 -32.17
C GLY A 40 21.07 -27.91 -32.16
N SER A 41 21.38 -26.77 -32.80
CA SER A 41 22.76 -26.31 -33.05
C SER A 41 23.41 -25.56 -31.87
N GLN A 42 22.63 -25.05 -30.90
CA GLN A 42 23.15 -24.31 -29.75
C GLN A 42 22.34 -24.55 -28.47
N HIS A 43 23.02 -24.63 -27.32
CA HIS A 43 22.38 -24.71 -26.01
C HIS A 43 21.68 -23.39 -25.63
N PRO A 44 20.47 -23.43 -25.02
CA PRO A 44 19.70 -22.24 -24.61
C PRO A 44 20.46 -21.25 -23.72
N ARG A 45 21.37 -21.75 -22.86
CA ARG A 45 22.20 -20.91 -21.98
C ARG A 45 23.16 -20.01 -22.76
N HIS A 46 23.70 -20.47 -23.90
CA HIS A 46 24.61 -19.68 -24.73
C HIS A 46 23.88 -18.52 -25.41
N VAL A 47 22.67 -18.79 -25.91
CA VAL A 47 21.78 -17.79 -26.53
C VAL A 47 21.41 -16.68 -25.53
N LEU A 48 21.05 -17.04 -24.30
CA LEU A 48 20.74 -16.08 -23.23
C LEU A 48 21.94 -15.20 -22.90
N LYS A 49 23.13 -15.80 -22.76
CA LYS A 49 24.37 -15.07 -22.49
C LYS A 49 24.73 -14.11 -23.61
N ASP A 50 24.72 -14.56 -24.86
CA ASP A 50 25.07 -13.74 -26.02
C ASP A 50 24.08 -12.60 -26.23
N PHE A 51 22.77 -12.87 -26.08
CA PHE A 51 21.75 -11.85 -26.20
C PHE A 51 21.85 -10.81 -25.07
N SER A 52 22.15 -11.25 -23.85
CA SER A 52 22.37 -10.35 -22.71
C SER A 52 23.57 -9.41 -22.94
N ARG A 53 24.70 -9.94 -23.44
CA ARG A 53 25.88 -9.14 -23.78
C ARG A 53 25.57 -8.11 -24.87
N MET A 54 24.81 -8.52 -25.88
CA MET A 54 24.44 -7.64 -26.98
C MET A 54 23.49 -6.51 -26.52
N LEU A 55 22.57 -6.80 -25.59
CA LEU A 55 21.75 -5.78 -24.93
C LEU A 55 22.60 -4.82 -24.10
N ASP A 56 23.53 -5.34 -23.30
CA ASP A 56 24.43 -4.54 -22.45
C ASP A 56 25.22 -3.54 -23.32
N THR A 57 25.79 -3.97 -24.45
CA THR A 57 26.51 -3.07 -25.38
C THR A 57 25.60 -1.99 -26.00
N GLN A 58 24.34 -2.30 -26.29
CA GLN A 58 23.39 -1.30 -26.80
C GLN A 58 23.03 -0.27 -25.73
N ILE A 59 22.80 -0.72 -24.49
CA ILE A 59 22.53 0.15 -23.34
C ILE A 59 23.73 1.05 -23.08
N GLU A 60 24.94 0.49 -23.08
CA GLU A 60 26.19 1.21 -22.91
C GLU A 60 26.31 2.38 -23.89
N THR A 61 26.11 2.10 -25.18
CA THR A 61 26.19 3.10 -26.24
C THR A 61 25.20 4.24 -26.03
N THR A 62 23.95 3.91 -25.65
CA THR A 62 22.91 4.91 -25.37
C THR A 62 23.25 5.74 -24.13
N VAL A 63 23.77 5.11 -23.08
CA VAL A 63 24.07 5.73 -21.80
C VAL A 63 25.26 6.68 -21.88
N LEU A 64 26.36 6.24 -22.51
CA LEU A 64 27.54 7.08 -22.68
C LEU A 64 27.22 8.34 -23.47
N PHE A 65 26.42 8.20 -24.54
CA PHE A 65 25.95 9.36 -25.31
C PHE A 65 25.05 10.28 -24.49
N MET A 66 24.13 9.72 -23.68
CA MET A 66 23.28 10.51 -22.80
C MET A 66 24.11 11.34 -21.80
N LEU A 67 25.14 10.73 -21.18
CA LEU A 67 26.04 11.42 -20.26
C LEU A 67 26.83 12.53 -20.96
N GLU A 68 27.32 12.29 -22.17
CA GLU A 68 28.01 13.30 -22.98
C GLU A 68 27.11 14.51 -23.25
N GLN A 69 25.86 14.28 -23.69
CA GLN A 69 24.90 15.35 -23.93
C GLN A 69 24.53 16.11 -22.65
N GLN A 70 24.35 15.41 -21.52
CA GLN A 70 24.14 16.06 -20.22
C GLN A 70 25.34 16.94 -19.81
N GLY A 71 26.56 16.50 -20.09
CA GLY A 71 27.78 17.28 -19.86
C GLY A 71 27.82 18.56 -20.69
N LEU A 72 27.47 18.47 -21.98
CA LEU A 72 27.38 19.62 -22.88
C LEU A 72 26.33 20.64 -22.43
N LEU A 73 25.14 20.17 -22.04
CA LEU A 73 24.07 21.03 -21.51
C LEU A 73 24.49 21.71 -20.20
N SER A 74 25.08 20.95 -19.27
CA SER A 74 25.61 21.48 -18.01
C SER A 74 26.69 22.53 -18.24
N GLY A 75 27.61 22.30 -19.19
CA GLY A 75 28.65 23.26 -19.55
C GLY A 75 28.10 24.56 -20.16
N ARG A 76 27.03 24.47 -20.96
CA ARG A 76 26.32 25.65 -21.48
C ARG A 76 25.61 26.41 -20.36
N LEU A 77 24.93 25.72 -19.45
CA LEU A 77 24.27 26.35 -18.30
C LEU A 77 25.26 27.10 -17.40
N ALA A 78 26.46 26.55 -17.18
CA ALA A 78 27.52 27.23 -16.42
C ALA A 78 27.92 28.57 -17.08
N LYS A 79 28.11 28.59 -18.40
CA LYS A 79 28.43 29.83 -19.14
C LYS A 79 27.28 30.84 -19.12
N LEU A 80 26.04 30.38 -19.23
CA LEU A 80 24.86 31.25 -19.11
C LEU A 80 24.72 31.82 -17.69
N ARG A 81 25.16 31.09 -16.67
CA ARG A 81 25.17 31.58 -15.29
C ARG A 81 26.16 32.72 -15.09
N GLU A 82 27.37 32.63 -15.65
CA GLU A 82 28.34 33.74 -15.62
C GLU A 82 27.76 35.01 -16.29
N SER A 83 27.04 34.83 -17.40
CA SER A 83 26.36 35.93 -18.10
C SER A 83 25.18 36.48 -17.30
N HIS A 84 24.45 35.61 -16.58
CA HIS A 84 23.37 35.99 -15.67
C HIS A 84 23.86 36.84 -14.51
N ASP A 85 24.93 36.42 -13.84
CA ASP A 85 25.50 37.15 -12.71
C ASP A 85 26.04 38.53 -13.13
N ALA A 86 26.62 38.65 -14.34
CA ALA A 86 27.05 39.93 -14.92
C ALA A 86 25.88 40.90 -15.26
N ILE A 87 24.71 40.37 -15.64
CA ILE A 87 23.52 41.18 -15.95
C ILE A 87 22.83 41.68 -14.67
N LEU A 88 22.94 40.95 -13.55
CA LEU A 88 22.44 41.42 -12.25
C LEU A 88 23.17 42.68 -11.75
N GLU A 89 24.43 42.89 -12.15
CA GLU A 89 25.20 44.09 -11.80
C GLU A 89 24.80 45.32 -12.64
N GLN A 90 24.34 45.12 -13.88
CA GLN A 90 23.88 46.17 -14.80
C GLN A 90 22.67 45.71 -15.61
N PRO A 91 21.43 45.97 -15.14
CA PRO A 91 20.23 45.47 -15.79
C PRO A 91 19.97 46.18 -17.12
N ASP A 92 20.06 45.42 -18.22
CA ASP A 92 19.71 45.83 -19.57
C ASP A 92 18.64 44.88 -20.12
N ILE A 93 17.49 45.42 -20.49
CA ILE A 93 16.31 44.69 -20.96
C ILE A 93 16.66 43.85 -22.21
N SER A 94 17.52 44.36 -23.09
CA SER A 94 17.91 43.64 -24.31
C SER A 94 18.72 42.38 -24.00
N ARG A 95 19.68 42.49 -23.07
CA ARG A 95 20.51 41.37 -22.60
C ARG A 95 19.73 40.33 -21.80
N ILE A 96 18.73 40.76 -21.02
CA ILE A 96 17.81 39.87 -20.29
C ILE A 96 17.02 39.01 -21.29
N PHE A 97 16.52 39.61 -22.37
CA PHE A 97 15.79 38.87 -23.42
C PHE A 97 16.68 37.86 -24.13
N GLU A 98 17.90 38.25 -24.52
CA GLU A 98 18.89 37.35 -25.14
C GLU A 98 19.25 36.18 -24.23
N LEU A 99 19.46 36.45 -22.93
CA LEU A 99 19.78 35.43 -21.95
C LEU A 99 18.60 34.46 -21.73
N ARG A 100 17.37 34.98 -21.68
CA ARG A 100 16.14 34.17 -21.55
C ARG A 100 15.98 33.22 -22.75
N GLU A 101 16.19 33.70 -23.96
CA GLU A 101 16.12 32.85 -25.15
C GLU A 101 17.26 31.82 -25.17
N ALA A 102 18.45 32.17 -24.71
CA ALA A 102 19.55 31.22 -24.56
C ALA A 102 19.25 30.09 -23.55
N TYR A 103 18.58 30.40 -22.42
CA TYR A 103 18.10 29.37 -21.49
C TYR A 103 16.99 28.50 -22.10
N ARG A 104 16.09 29.09 -22.90
CA ARG A 104 15.06 28.34 -23.64
C ARG A 104 15.66 27.40 -24.68
N ASP A 105 16.73 27.81 -25.36
CA ASP A 105 17.44 26.96 -26.31
C ASP A 105 18.05 25.73 -25.62
N VAL A 106 18.67 25.92 -24.46
CA VAL A 106 19.13 24.78 -23.63
C VAL A 106 17.96 23.88 -23.22
N GLY A 107 16.80 24.46 -22.92
CA GLY A 107 15.57 23.70 -22.66
C GLY A 107 15.07 22.90 -23.87
N ARG A 108 15.13 23.46 -25.08
CA ARG A 108 14.78 22.75 -26.33
C ARG A 108 15.72 21.58 -26.60
N ASP A 109 17.02 21.76 -26.35
CA ASP A 109 18.01 20.69 -26.52
C ASP A 109 17.82 19.59 -25.47
N LEU A 110 17.47 19.96 -24.23
CA LEU A 110 17.09 18.99 -23.20
C LEU A 110 15.86 18.17 -23.61
N LEU A 111 14.83 18.79 -24.21
CA LEU A 111 13.66 18.08 -24.72
C LEU A 111 14.01 17.04 -25.79
N GLN A 112 14.97 17.34 -26.67
CA GLN A 112 15.47 16.39 -27.65
C GLN A 112 16.15 15.20 -26.97
N LEU A 113 16.98 15.46 -25.94
CA LEU A 113 17.63 14.43 -25.16
C LEU A 113 16.62 13.53 -24.41
N LEU A 114 15.60 14.12 -23.78
CA LEU A 114 14.54 13.35 -23.09
C LEU A 114 13.80 12.43 -24.06
N LYS A 115 13.48 12.91 -25.26
CA LYS A 115 12.84 12.12 -26.32
C LYS A 115 13.76 11.00 -26.83
N PHE A 116 15.06 11.24 -26.92
CA PHE A 116 16.04 10.20 -27.25
C PHE A 116 16.04 9.07 -26.21
N VAL A 117 16.08 9.42 -24.91
CA VAL A 117 16.06 8.44 -23.82
C VAL A 117 14.74 7.66 -23.82
N GLU A 118 13.60 8.34 -24.03
CA GLU A 118 12.27 7.72 -24.13
C GLU A 118 12.22 6.65 -25.24
N LEU A 119 12.66 7.01 -26.46
CA LEU A 119 12.64 6.11 -27.61
C LEU A 119 13.52 4.87 -27.41
N ASN A 120 14.68 5.04 -26.78
CA ASN A 120 15.58 3.93 -26.46
C ASN A 120 15.02 3.02 -25.37
N ALA A 121 14.44 3.58 -24.31
CA ALA A 121 13.78 2.81 -23.26
C ALA A 121 12.61 1.98 -23.83
N ILE A 122 11.78 2.57 -24.71
CA ILE A 122 10.69 1.85 -25.39
C ILE A 122 11.24 0.74 -26.29
N GLY A 123 12.35 0.99 -27.00
CA GLY A 123 13.00 0.00 -27.85
C GLY A 123 13.55 -1.20 -27.08
N LEU A 124 14.23 -0.96 -25.96
CA LEU A 124 14.70 -1.97 -25.01
C LEU A 124 13.54 -2.82 -24.49
N ARG A 125 12.46 -2.17 -24.05
CA ARG A 125 11.25 -2.84 -23.59
C ARG A 125 10.65 -3.76 -24.66
N LYS A 126 10.50 -3.26 -25.88
CA LYS A 126 9.91 -4.02 -26.99
C LYS A 126 10.78 -5.18 -27.45
N ILE A 127 12.10 -5.11 -27.30
CA ILE A 127 12.98 -6.23 -27.66
C ILE A 127 13.00 -7.31 -26.58
N LEU A 128 13.02 -6.93 -25.30
CA LEU A 128 12.90 -7.86 -24.17
C LEU A 128 11.58 -8.65 -24.26
N LYS A 129 10.44 -7.97 -24.44
CA LYS A 129 9.13 -8.64 -24.64
C LYS A 129 9.13 -9.58 -25.84
N LYS A 130 9.82 -9.22 -26.92
CA LYS A 130 9.91 -10.04 -28.13
C LYS A 130 10.77 -11.29 -27.92
N PHE A 131 11.80 -11.21 -27.09
CA PHE A 131 12.60 -12.35 -26.69
C PHE A 131 11.75 -13.32 -25.86
N ASP A 132 11.11 -12.84 -24.79
CA ASP A 132 10.27 -13.68 -23.92
C ASP A 132 9.13 -14.36 -24.69
N LYS A 133 8.38 -13.64 -25.54
CA LYS A 133 7.28 -14.23 -26.34
C LYS A 133 7.75 -15.35 -27.28
N ARG A 134 9.03 -15.34 -27.69
CA ARG A 134 9.57 -16.30 -28.66
C ARG A 134 10.20 -17.53 -28.01
N PHE A 135 10.71 -17.39 -26.78
CA PHE A 135 11.41 -18.47 -26.09
C PHE A 135 10.70 -18.99 -24.83
N GLY A 136 9.60 -18.35 -24.39
CA GLY A 136 8.82 -18.78 -23.22
C GLY A 136 9.52 -18.57 -21.87
N TYR A 137 10.74 -18.04 -21.85
CA TYR A 137 11.49 -17.74 -20.63
C TYR A 137 11.09 -16.38 -20.04
N ARG A 138 11.14 -16.26 -18.70
CA ARG A 138 11.12 -14.98 -17.99
C ARG A 138 12.48 -14.26 -18.08
N PHE A 139 13.03 -14.13 -19.29
CA PHE A 139 14.37 -13.55 -19.48
C PHE A 139 14.37 -12.06 -19.16
N ALA A 140 13.32 -11.31 -19.52
CA ALA A 140 13.23 -9.90 -19.15
C ALA A 140 13.31 -9.70 -17.64
N ASP A 141 12.60 -10.51 -16.85
CA ASP A 141 12.61 -10.44 -15.39
C ASP A 141 14.01 -10.74 -14.83
N TYR A 142 14.65 -11.81 -15.30
CA TYR A 142 16.01 -12.16 -14.88
C TYR A 142 17.03 -11.09 -15.27
N TYR A 143 17.02 -10.67 -16.54
CA TYR A 143 17.97 -9.71 -17.09
C TYR A 143 17.90 -8.38 -16.33
N VAL A 144 16.69 -7.90 -16.02
CA VAL A 144 16.57 -6.64 -15.31
C VAL A 144 16.74 -6.80 -13.81
N LYS A 145 16.26 -7.87 -13.16
CA LYS A 145 16.50 -8.09 -11.71
C LYS A 145 18.00 -8.09 -11.40
N THR A 146 18.81 -8.73 -12.24
CA THR A 146 20.27 -8.79 -12.08
C THR A 146 20.97 -7.46 -12.32
N ARG A 147 20.38 -6.56 -13.11
CA ARG A 147 21.00 -5.29 -13.55
C ARG A 147 20.36 -4.04 -12.94
N ALA A 148 19.17 -4.12 -12.36
CA ALA A 148 18.49 -2.98 -11.75
C ALA A 148 19.17 -2.52 -10.47
N ASN A 149 19.80 -3.45 -9.72
CA ASN A 149 20.40 -3.18 -8.41
C ASN A 149 21.93 -3.30 -8.38
N HIS A 150 22.56 -3.63 -9.51
CA HIS A 150 24.01 -3.79 -9.55
C HIS A 150 24.71 -2.42 -9.71
N PRO A 151 25.74 -2.08 -8.89
CA PRO A 151 26.34 -0.74 -8.85
C PRO A 151 26.98 -0.30 -10.17
N TYR A 152 27.47 -1.25 -10.97
CA TYR A 152 28.09 -0.99 -12.28
C TYR A 152 27.12 -1.11 -13.46
N SER A 153 25.82 -1.26 -13.20
CA SER A 153 24.85 -1.44 -14.27
C SER A 153 24.45 -0.10 -14.90
N GLN A 154 24.83 0.06 -16.17
CA GLN A 154 24.47 1.22 -16.99
C GLN A 154 22.96 1.32 -17.24
N LEU A 155 22.22 0.22 -17.06
CA LEU A 155 20.76 0.19 -17.15
C LEU A 155 20.10 1.14 -16.14
N GLN A 156 20.73 1.37 -14.97
CA GLN A 156 20.20 2.31 -13.97
C GLN A 156 20.19 3.75 -14.48
N GLN A 157 21.15 4.14 -15.31
CA GLN A 157 21.30 5.53 -15.77
C GLN A 157 20.19 5.90 -16.77
N VAL A 158 19.79 4.97 -17.64
CA VAL A 158 18.65 5.13 -18.57
C VAL A 158 17.32 5.28 -17.84
N PHE A 159 17.20 4.76 -16.61
CA PHE A 159 15.91 4.64 -15.91
C PHE A 159 15.71 5.56 -14.72
N LYS A 160 16.79 5.86 -13.98
CA LYS A 160 16.73 6.79 -12.84
C LYS A 160 16.93 8.24 -13.26
N HIS A 161 17.28 8.49 -14.54
CA HIS A 161 17.48 9.84 -15.11
C HIS A 161 18.37 10.72 -14.23
N VAL A 162 19.41 10.13 -13.64
CA VAL A 162 20.29 10.81 -12.70
C VAL A 162 20.94 12.00 -13.43
N GLY A 163 20.83 13.19 -12.84
CA GLY A 163 21.35 14.44 -13.41
C GLY A 163 20.34 15.26 -14.22
N VAL A 164 19.31 14.64 -14.83
CA VAL A 164 18.28 15.38 -15.60
C VAL A 164 17.54 16.37 -14.70
N GLY A 165 17.13 15.95 -13.50
CA GLY A 165 16.41 16.81 -12.56
C GLY A 165 17.19 18.06 -12.13
N ALA A 166 18.52 17.97 -12.05
CA ALA A 166 19.37 19.12 -11.73
C ALA A 166 19.40 20.13 -12.88
N VAL A 167 19.48 19.65 -14.13
CA VAL A 167 19.44 20.50 -15.34
C VAL A 167 18.06 21.16 -15.47
N VAL A 168 16.98 20.41 -15.27
CA VAL A 168 15.60 20.94 -15.26
C VAL A 168 15.42 22.00 -14.18
N GLY A 169 15.89 21.72 -12.96
CA GLY A 169 15.83 22.66 -11.84
C GLY A 169 16.61 23.95 -12.12
N ALA A 170 17.80 23.83 -12.72
CA ALA A 170 18.60 24.99 -13.11
C ALA A 170 17.88 25.85 -14.17
N ILE A 171 17.33 25.24 -15.23
CA ILE A 171 16.61 25.98 -16.28
C ILE A 171 15.36 26.65 -15.71
N SER A 172 14.54 25.90 -14.96
CA SER A 172 13.27 26.39 -14.42
C SER A 172 13.48 27.54 -13.44
N ARG A 173 14.49 27.43 -12.58
CA ARG A 173 14.83 28.48 -11.61
C ARG A 173 15.33 29.75 -12.30
N ASN A 174 16.30 29.64 -13.20
CA ASN A 174 16.88 30.83 -13.85
C ASN A 174 15.88 31.52 -14.79
N LEU A 175 15.01 30.77 -15.49
CA LEU A 175 13.94 31.37 -16.30
C LEU A 175 12.90 32.09 -15.45
N HIS A 176 12.61 31.58 -14.25
CA HIS A 176 11.70 32.23 -13.32
C HIS A 176 12.29 33.51 -12.72
N GLU A 177 13.56 33.48 -12.29
CA GLU A 177 14.28 34.66 -11.78
C GLU A 177 14.37 35.77 -12.85
N LEU A 178 14.52 35.43 -14.13
CA LEU A 178 14.53 36.39 -15.24
C LEU A 178 13.13 36.90 -15.63
N GLN A 179 12.05 36.27 -15.17
CA GLN A 179 10.66 36.67 -15.44
C GLN A 179 10.15 37.71 -14.44
N GLU A 180 10.65 37.72 -13.19
CA GLU A 180 10.29 38.73 -12.18
C GLU A 180 10.96 40.10 -12.44
N ASN A 181 12.03 40.15 -13.22
CA ASN A 181 12.80 41.35 -13.53
C ASN A 181 12.32 42.09 -14.81
N GLU A 182 11.06 41.95 -15.22
CA GLU A 182 10.46 42.81 -16.26
C GLU A 182 10.29 44.24 -15.72
N GLY A 183 11.38 45.01 -15.76
CA GLY A 183 11.32 46.45 -15.66
C GLY A 183 10.51 47.02 -16.81
N SER A 184 9.29 47.48 -16.55
CA SER A 184 8.54 48.35 -17.46
C SER A 184 7.77 49.42 -16.70
N PHE A 185 8.14 50.68 -16.98
CA PHE A 185 7.45 51.92 -16.64
C PHE A 185 6.16 52.13 -17.46
N TYR A 186 5.30 51.12 -17.61
CA TYR A 186 3.98 51.27 -18.25
C TYR A 186 2.87 50.67 -17.39
N SER A 187 1.72 51.36 -17.40
CA SER A 187 0.57 51.20 -16.50
C SER A 187 0.13 49.75 -16.28
N ILE A 188 0.00 49.39 -15.00
CA ILE A 188 -0.37 48.09 -14.43
C ILE A 188 -1.81 47.64 -14.81
N TYR A 189 -2.57 48.50 -15.50
CA TYR A 189 -3.99 48.26 -15.85
C TYR A 189 -4.22 47.73 -17.27
N ASP A 190 -3.18 47.65 -18.12
CA ASP A 190 -3.33 47.28 -19.54
C ASP A 190 -2.99 45.81 -19.85
N GLN A 191 -2.58 44.98 -18.88
CA GLN A 191 -2.27 43.57 -19.12
C GLN A 191 -3.15 42.62 -18.29
N PRO A 192 -3.84 41.64 -18.92
CA PRO A 192 -4.53 40.60 -18.18
C PRO A 192 -3.50 39.69 -17.50
N VAL A 193 -3.66 39.55 -16.18
CA VAL A 193 -2.86 38.68 -15.31
C VAL A 193 -2.97 37.22 -15.77
N LEU A 194 -1.85 36.64 -16.19
CA LEU A 194 -1.69 35.19 -16.33
C LEU A 194 -0.37 34.77 -15.65
N PRO A 195 -0.39 33.87 -14.66
CA PRO A 195 0.81 33.18 -14.21
C PRO A 195 1.12 32.05 -15.20
N ALA A 196 1.47 32.41 -16.44
CA ALA A 196 1.91 31.41 -17.41
C ALA A 196 3.35 31.03 -17.08
N GLN A 197 3.55 29.82 -16.55
CA GLN A 197 4.86 29.17 -16.54
C GLN A 197 5.43 29.20 -17.97
N ASP A 198 6.75 29.38 -18.12
CA ASP A 198 7.36 29.42 -19.45
C ASP A 198 7.02 28.13 -20.23
N PRO A 199 6.52 28.21 -21.48
CA PRO A 199 6.03 27.04 -22.22
C PRO A 199 7.10 25.96 -22.43
N VAL A 200 8.38 26.33 -22.42
CA VAL A 200 9.49 25.38 -22.48
C VAL A 200 9.59 24.58 -21.18
N VAL A 201 9.37 25.20 -20.02
CA VAL A 201 9.37 24.54 -18.71
C VAL A 201 8.19 23.58 -18.59
N GLU A 202 7.00 23.97 -19.06
CA GLU A 202 5.83 23.09 -19.10
C GLU A 202 6.08 21.87 -20.01
N ALA A 203 6.64 22.08 -21.20
CA ALA A 203 7.00 21.00 -22.11
C ALA A 203 8.05 20.05 -21.49
N ILE A 204 9.04 20.58 -20.75
CA ILE A 204 10.06 19.79 -20.05
C ILE A 204 9.40 18.93 -18.96
N ASN A 205 8.54 19.52 -18.14
CA ASN A 205 7.84 18.79 -17.08
C ASN A 205 6.97 17.66 -17.67
N ASN A 206 6.22 17.94 -18.73
CA ASN A 206 5.43 16.93 -19.44
C ASN A 206 6.30 15.80 -20.02
N ALA A 207 7.46 16.14 -20.59
CA ALA A 207 8.40 15.15 -21.12
C ALA A 207 9.04 14.30 -20.01
N VAL A 208 9.38 14.90 -18.86
CA VAL A 208 9.92 14.20 -17.69
C VAL A 208 8.87 13.26 -17.08
N ASP A 209 7.61 13.69 -16.96
CA ASP A 209 6.52 12.84 -16.47
C ASP A 209 6.27 11.65 -17.40
N LYS A 210 6.24 11.90 -18.71
CA LYS A 210 6.08 10.86 -19.73
C LYS A 210 7.25 9.88 -19.72
N LEU A 211 8.48 10.38 -19.55
CA LEU A 211 9.67 9.58 -19.44
C LEU A 211 9.66 8.74 -18.16
N THR A 212 9.27 9.32 -17.02
CA THR A 212 9.10 8.64 -15.74
C THR A 212 8.12 7.49 -15.89
N PHE A 213 6.96 7.71 -16.51
CA PHE A 213 5.99 6.63 -16.78
C PHE A 213 6.55 5.55 -17.74
N SER A 214 7.27 5.96 -18.78
CA SER A 214 7.88 5.06 -19.77
C SER A 214 9.13 4.32 -19.27
N THR A 215 9.69 4.74 -18.15
CA THR A 215 10.86 4.10 -17.51
C THR A 215 10.53 3.47 -16.17
N ASN A 216 9.32 3.66 -15.64
CA ASN A 216 8.87 3.05 -14.39
C ASN A 216 8.76 1.52 -14.53
N PHE A 217 9.87 0.86 -14.20
CA PHE A 217 10.07 -0.56 -14.43
C PHE A 217 9.19 -1.43 -13.52
N LEU A 218 8.75 -0.93 -12.37
CA LEU A 218 7.76 -1.61 -11.52
C LEU A 218 6.43 -1.81 -12.25
N ASN A 219 5.99 -0.84 -13.07
CA ASN A 219 4.83 -1.04 -13.93
C ASN A 219 5.11 -2.07 -15.03
N PHE A 220 6.34 -2.15 -15.55
CA PHE A 220 6.69 -3.15 -16.56
C PHE A 220 6.79 -4.58 -15.99
N LEU A 221 7.44 -4.76 -14.83
CA LEU A 221 7.45 -6.03 -14.09
C LEU A 221 6.06 -6.42 -13.61
N ALA A 222 5.29 -5.46 -13.10
CA ALA A 222 3.91 -5.71 -12.71
C ALA A 222 3.06 -6.11 -13.93
N GLN A 223 3.23 -5.45 -15.08
CA GLN A 223 2.55 -5.84 -16.34
C GLN A 223 3.04 -7.19 -16.90
N HIS A 224 4.30 -7.55 -16.72
CA HIS A 224 4.82 -8.88 -17.11
C HIS A 224 4.38 -9.99 -16.13
N ALA A 225 4.23 -9.68 -14.84
CA ALA A 225 3.64 -10.56 -13.83
C ALA A 225 2.10 -10.66 -13.95
N LEU A 226 1.47 -9.66 -14.60
CA LEU A 226 0.02 -9.53 -14.79
C LEU A 226 -0.38 -9.62 -16.27
N ILE A 227 -0.02 -10.70 -16.98
CA ILE A 227 -0.74 -11.27 -18.16
C ILE A 227 0.12 -11.43 -19.45
N MET A 228 0.30 -12.69 -19.86
CA MET A 228 0.47 -13.10 -21.26
C MET A 228 -0.93 -13.11 -21.90
N GLN A 229 -1.38 -11.96 -22.42
CA GLN A 229 -2.52 -11.86 -23.32
C GLN A 229 -2.37 -10.55 -24.11
N ASP A 230 -2.56 -10.70 -25.42
CA ASP A 230 -2.37 -9.75 -26.52
C ASP A 230 -3.25 -8.48 -26.34
N ASP A 231 -3.13 -7.36 -27.04
CA ASP A 231 -2.37 -6.95 -28.21
C ASP A 231 -2.23 -5.40 -28.15
N LEU A 232 -1.48 -4.82 -29.08
CA LEU A 232 -1.20 -3.38 -29.22
C LEU A 232 -2.37 -2.40 -28.91
N VAL A 233 -2.19 -1.57 -27.87
CA VAL A 233 -2.68 -0.18 -27.86
C VAL A 233 -1.48 0.74 -27.63
N THR A 234 -1.03 1.39 -28.71
CA THR A 234 -0.23 2.61 -28.61
C THR A 234 -1.08 3.69 -27.97
N PRO A 235 -0.55 4.54 -27.06
CA PRO A 235 -1.31 5.69 -26.58
C PRO A 235 -1.45 6.65 -27.75
N SER A 236 -2.61 6.61 -28.41
CA SER A 236 -3.11 7.77 -29.13
C SER A 236 -3.45 8.81 -28.07
N GLU A 237 -2.85 9.99 -28.23
CA GLU A 237 -3.38 11.24 -27.70
C GLU A 237 -4.92 11.24 -27.91
N ASP A 238 -5.66 11.64 -26.87
CA ASP A 238 -7.13 11.86 -26.84
C ASP A 238 -8.09 10.79 -26.29
N THR A 239 -7.66 9.86 -25.43
CA THR A 239 -8.61 9.16 -24.53
C THR A 239 -8.10 9.12 -23.09
N ILE A 240 -8.19 10.26 -22.41
CA ILE A 240 -8.30 10.29 -20.95
C ILE A 240 -9.71 9.80 -20.64
N ASP A 241 -9.90 8.48 -20.61
CA ASP A 241 -11.06 7.91 -19.93
C ASP A 241 -10.65 7.74 -18.47
N GLU A 242 -10.95 8.78 -17.67
CA GLU A 242 -10.97 8.74 -16.22
C GLU A 242 -11.81 7.54 -15.78
N ARG A 243 -11.18 6.40 -15.48
CA ARG A 243 -11.86 5.28 -14.82
C ARG A 243 -12.22 5.71 -13.38
N SER A 244 -13.37 6.36 -13.26
CA SER A 244 -14.20 6.72 -12.10
C SER A 244 -13.57 6.56 -10.70
N TYR A 245 -12.55 7.35 -10.38
CA TYR A 245 -12.12 7.54 -8.99
C TYR A 245 -13.06 8.53 -8.29
N HIS A 246 -13.96 8.01 -7.43
CA HIS A 246 -14.84 8.88 -6.65
C HIS A 246 -14.21 9.18 -5.28
N PHE A 247 -13.61 10.37 -5.17
CA PHE A 247 -13.01 10.88 -3.93
C PHE A 247 -13.97 10.79 -2.73
N ASN A 248 -15.25 11.12 -2.92
CA ASN A 248 -16.27 11.06 -1.87
C ASN A 248 -16.46 9.65 -1.30
N SER A 249 -16.34 8.61 -2.13
CA SER A 249 -16.47 7.22 -1.68
C SER A 249 -15.22 6.76 -0.91
N LEU A 250 -14.03 7.24 -1.29
CA LEU A 250 -12.82 7.07 -0.47
C LEU A 250 -12.93 7.80 0.87
N LEU A 251 -13.44 9.03 0.88
CA LEU A 251 -13.62 9.80 2.11
C LEU A 251 -14.61 9.11 3.07
N LEU A 252 -15.74 8.60 2.56
CA LEU A 252 -16.69 7.81 3.34
C LEU A 252 -16.06 6.53 3.91
N ASN A 253 -15.18 5.89 3.14
CA ASN A 253 -14.45 4.69 3.55
C ASN A 253 -13.45 4.98 4.69
N LEU A 254 -12.72 6.09 4.57
CA LEU A 254 -11.83 6.58 5.64
C LEU A 254 -12.63 7.02 6.87
N GLY A 255 -13.76 7.69 6.67
CA GLY A 255 -14.70 8.09 7.73
C GLY A 255 -15.27 6.91 8.49
N ASN A 256 -15.63 5.82 7.80
CA ASN A 256 -16.05 4.56 8.44
C ASN A 256 -14.97 4.03 9.38
N THR A 257 -13.73 4.01 8.90
CA THR A 257 -12.58 3.49 9.65
C THR A 257 -12.31 4.35 10.89
N PHE A 258 -12.32 5.68 10.72
CA PHE A 258 -12.18 6.62 11.83
C PHE A 258 -13.27 6.42 12.88
N LEU A 259 -14.54 6.42 12.46
CA LEU A 259 -15.68 6.30 13.38
C LEU A 259 -15.71 4.95 14.10
N TYR A 260 -15.31 3.87 13.42
CA TYR A 260 -15.17 2.55 14.02
C TYR A 260 -14.07 2.51 15.09
N MET A 261 -12.96 3.20 14.86
CA MET A 261 -11.91 3.31 15.88
C MET A 261 -12.33 4.16 17.08
N VAL A 262 -13.02 5.29 16.84
CA VAL A 262 -13.64 6.05 17.94
C VAL A 262 -14.56 5.14 18.74
N ASN A 263 -15.43 4.38 18.08
CA ASN A 263 -16.36 3.45 18.73
C ASN A 263 -15.67 2.40 19.61
N THR A 264 -14.51 1.91 19.16
CA THR A 264 -13.77 0.86 19.85
C THR A 264 -13.10 1.40 21.11
N TYR A 265 -12.52 2.61 21.05
CA TYR A 265 -11.70 3.15 22.14
C TYR A 265 -12.40 4.17 23.05
N ILE A 266 -13.56 4.73 22.67
CA ILE A 266 -14.33 5.68 23.50
C ILE A 266 -14.79 5.10 24.85
N ILE A 267 -14.89 3.79 24.95
CA ILE A 267 -15.31 3.10 26.17
C ILE A 267 -14.14 2.70 27.07
N VAL A 268 -12.90 2.70 26.57
CA VAL A 268 -11.73 2.17 27.30
C VAL A 268 -11.53 2.89 28.64
N PRO A 269 -11.59 4.24 28.73
CA PRO A 269 -11.45 4.92 30.01
C PRO A 269 -12.51 4.54 31.06
N THR A 270 -13.69 4.09 30.63
CA THR A 270 -14.86 3.85 31.50
C THR A 270 -15.21 2.37 31.66
N ALA A 271 -14.48 1.47 31.01
CA ALA A 271 -14.85 0.05 30.88
C ALA A 271 -14.79 -0.71 32.22
N ASP A 272 -13.81 -0.41 33.06
CA ASP A 272 -13.66 -0.99 34.40
C ASP A 272 -14.72 -0.47 35.37
N ASP A 273 -14.94 0.85 35.39
CA ASP A 273 -16.02 1.47 36.20
C ASP A 273 -17.41 0.96 35.80
N TYR A 274 -17.67 0.80 34.49
CA TYR A 274 -18.95 0.28 34.02
C TYR A 274 -19.14 -1.19 34.45
N SER A 275 -18.08 -2.01 34.33
CA SER A 275 -18.12 -3.41 34.77
C SER A 275 -18.39 -3.51 36.28
N MET A 276 -17.75 -2.67 37.10
CA MET A 276 -17.98 -2.61 38.54
C MET A 276 -19.40 -2.15 38.89
N SER A 277 -19.96 -1.18 38.15
CA SER A 277 -21.32 -0.69 38.38
C SER A 277 -22.40 -1.74 38.12
N LEU A 278 -22.11 -2.73 37.26
CA LEU A 278 -22.99 -3.86 36.97
C LEU A 278 -22.72 -5.09 37.85
N GLY A 279 -21.84 -4.98 38.86
CA GLY A 279 -21.53 -6.04 39.81
C GLY A 279 -20.41 -7.02 39.37
N ALA A 280 -19.64 -6.69 38.34
CA ALA A 280 -18.49 -7.48 37.90
C ALA A 280 -17.15 -6.96 38.45
N ALA A 281 -16.11 -7.79 38.45
CA ALA A 281 -14.76 -7.35 38.79
C ALA A 281 -14.21 -6.38 37.72
N ALA A 282 -13.37 -5.42 38.12
CA ALA A 282 -12.73 -4.46 37.20
C ALA A 282 -11.99 -5.14 36.03
N THR A 283 -11.40 -6.32 36.26
CA THR A 283 -10.66 -7.11 35.26
C THR A 283 -11.54 -7.70 34.16
N VAL A 284 -12.87 -7.71 34.35
CA VAL A 284 -13.86 -8.07 33.32
C VAL A 284 -13.89 -7.01 32.20
N CYS A 285 -13.27 -5.84 32.40
CA CYS A 285 -13.07 -4.86 31.33
C CYS A 285 -12.38 -5.47 30.09
N GLY A 286 -11.44 -6.41 30.29
CA GLY A 286 -10.80 -7.14 29.19
C GLY A 286 -11.80 -7.94 28.37
N VAL A 287 -12.74 -8.64 29.00
CA VAL A 287 -13.84 -9.34 28.31
C VAL A 287 -14.76 -8.37 27.59
N VAL A 288 -15.07 -7.24 28.22
CA VAL A 288 -15.92 -6.19 27.64
C VAL A 288 -15.28 -5.59 26.39
N ILE A 289 -13.99 -5.28 26.42
CA ILE A 289 -13.25 -4.75 25.26
C ILE A 289 -13.06 -5.85 24.20
N GLY A 290 -12.59 -7.03 24.59
CA GLY A 290 -12.26 -8.14 23.70
C GLY A 290 -13.44 -8.83 23.03
N SER A 291 -14.64 -8.79 23.63
CA SER A 291 -15.85 -9.36 23.00
C SER A 291 -16.15 -8.77 21.62
N MET A 292 -15.82 -7.50 21.40
CA MET A 292 -15.92 -6.84 20.10
C MET A 292 -14.89 -7.39 19.11
N ALA A 293 -13.63 -7.59 19.54
CA ALA A 293 -12.57 -8.15 18.71
C ALA A 293 -12.86 -9.62 18.33
N VAL A 294 -13.40 -10.42 19.26
CA VAL A 294 -13.81 -11.81 18.99
C VAL A 294 -14.87 -11.86 17.90
N ALA A 295 -15.92 -11.05 18.02
CA ALA A 295 -16.98 -10.98 17.01
C ALA A 295 -16.45 -10.47 15.65
N GLN A 296 -15.46 -9.58 15.66
CA GLN A 296 -14.83 -9.07 14.46
C GLN A 296 -14.11 -10.16 13.67
N VAL A 297 -13.37 -11.08 14.30
CA VAL A 297 -12.65 -12.19 13.62
C VAL A 297 -13.60 -13.00 12.72
N PHE A 298 -14.82 -13.27 13.21
CA PHE A 298 -15.80 -14.01 12.42
C PHE A 298 -16.46 -13.15 11.33
N SER A 299 -16.75 -11.89 11.64
CA SER A 299 -17.42 -10.99 10.70
C SER A 299 -16.51 -10.60 9.54
N SER A 300 -15.21 -10.39 9.74
CA SER A 300 -14.27 -9.98 8.68
C SER A 300 -14.22 -10.97 7.51
N VAL A 301 -14.32 -12.27 7.76
CA VAL A 301 -14.39 -13.29 6.70
C VAL A 301 -15.66 -13.13 5.86
N TYR A 302 -16.82 -12.98 6.52
CA TYR A 302 -18.11 -12.80 5.85
C TYR A 302 -18.15 -11.50 5.04
N PHE A 303 -17.67 -10.40 5.64
CA PHE A 303 -17.58 -9.10 4.98
C PHE A 303 -16.60 -9.13 3.81
N SER A 304 -15.48 -9.83 3.93
CA SER A 304 -14.56 -10.03 2.81
C SER A 304 -15.24 -10.80 1.66
N ALA A 305 -16.00 -11.85 1.97
CA ALA A 305 -16.77 -12.60 0.98
C ALA A 305 -17.86 -11.74 0.31
N TRP A 306 -18.59 -10.96 1.09
CA TRP A 306 -19.67 -10.09 0.60
C TRP A 306 -19.14 -8.94 -0.24
N SER A 307 -17.98 -8.38 0.13
CA SER A 307 -17.30 -7.33 -0.63
C SER A 307 -16.87 -7.79 -2.03
N ASN A 308 -16.76 -9.10 -2.32
CA ASN A 308 -16.57 -9.59 -3.68
C ASN A 308 -17.73 -9.16 -4.61
N LYS A 309 -18.94 -8.96 -4.08
CA LYS A 309 -20.14 -8.61 -4.87
C LYS A 309 -20.50 -7.13 -4.82
N SER A 310 -20.43 -6.49 -3.65
CA SER A 310 -20.73 -5.05 -3.49
C SER A 310 -20.01 -4.50 -2.26
N TYR A 311 -19.53 -3.26 -2.31
CA TYR A 311 -18.98 -2.55 -1.15
C TYR A 311 -20.06 -1.79 -0.38
N PHE A 312 -21.10 -1.29 -1.06
CA PHE A 312 -22.15 -0.51 -0.41
C PHE A 312 -22.97 -1.33 0.59
N LYS A 313 -23.42 -2.54 0.21
CA LYS A 313 -24.30 -3.37 1.05
C LYS A 313 -23.64 -3.78 2.39
N PRO A 314 -22.39 -4.26 2.44
CA PRO A 314 -21.69 -4.51 3.70
C PRO A 314 -21.56 -3.26 4.57
N LEU A 315 -21.25 -2.09 3.99
CA LEU A 315 -21.10 -0.84 4.75
C LEU A 315 -22.42 -0.40 5.42
N VAL A 316 -23.55 -0.54 4.72
CA VAL A 316 -24.88 -0.27 5.29
C VAL A 316 -25.18 -1.23 6.45
N PHE A 317 -24.96 -2.53 6.28
CA PHE A 317 -25.16 -3.51 7.34
C PHE A 317 -24.26 -3.22 8.56
N SER A 318 -23.00 -2.86 8.32
CA SER A 318 -22.06 -2.43 9.35
C SER A 318 -22.63 -1.26 10.18
N SER A 319 -23.10 -0.20 9.54
CA SER A 319 -23.63 0.96 10.24
C SER A 319 -24.90 0.65 11.05
N ILE A 320 -25.78 -0.21 10.54
CA ILE A 320 -26.98 -0.65 11.27
C ILE A 320 -26.60 -1.50 12.49
N ALA A 321 -25.68 -2.46 12.34
CA ALA A 321 -25.21 -3.28 13.44
C ALA A 321 -24.53 -2.44 14.53
N LEU A 322 -23.70 -1.46 14.14
CA LEU A 322 -23.03 -0.55 15.07
C LEU A 322 -24.00 0.39 15.78
N PHE A 323 -25.06 0.84 15.10
CA PHE A 323 -26.15 1.60 15.72
C PHE A 323 -26.85 0.78 16.80
N ILE A 324 -27.27 -0.45 16.47
CA ILE A 324 -27.98 -1.35 17.40
C ILE A 324 -27.07 -1.74 18.57
N GLY A 325 -25.81 -2.12 18.30
CA GLY A 325 -24.86 -2.53 19.34
C GLY A 325 -24.57 -1.43 20.36
N ASN A 326 -24.42 -0.18 19.91
CA ASN A 326 -24.23 0.97 20.79
C ASN A 326 -25.47 1.32 21.61
N LEU A 327 -26.66 1.16 21.03
CA LEU A 327 -27.92 1.32 21.76
C LEU A 327 -28.03 0.27 22.86
N MET A 328 -27.71 -1.00 22.57
CA MET A 328 -27.70 -2.07 23.57
C MET A 328 -26.67 -1.82 24.68
N TYR A 329 -25.48 -1.35 24.32
CA TYR A 329 -24.44 -0.98 25.28
C TYR A 329 -24.90 0.11 26.25
N ALA A 330 -25.59 1.14 25.75
CA ALA A 330 -26.10 2.23 26.59
C ALA A 330 -27.24 1.76 27.51
N LEU A 331 -28.14 0.91 27.01
CA LEU A 331 -29.30 0.39 27.76
C LEU A 331 -28.92 -0.65 28.83
N ALA A 332 -27.73 -1.26 28.74
CA ALA A 332 -27.29 -2.29 29.67
C ALA A 332 -27.19 -1.80 31.13
N TYR A 333 -26.91 -0.52 31.34
CA TYR A 333 -26.89 0.12 32.66
C TYR A 333 -28.28 0.11 33.31
N ASP A 334 -29.30 0.56 32.57
CA ASP A 334 -30.67 0.62 33.08
C ASP A 334 -31.31 -0.77 33.23
N ALA A 335 -30.88 -1.74 32.41
CA ALA A 335 -31.28 -3.14 32.52
C ALA A 335 -30.50 -3.93 33.59
N ASN A 336 -29.47 -3.34 34.19
CA ASN A 336 -28.54 -3.96 35.14
C ASN A 336 -28.03 -5.34 34.67
N SER A 337 -27.61 -5.44 33.40
CA SER A 337 -27.26 -6.72 32.77
C SER A 337 -25.95 -6.66 32.00
N ILE A 338 -24.93 -7.35 32.53
CA ILE A 338 -23.63 -7.54 31.85
C ILE A 338 -23.82 -8.30 30.53
N ALA A 339 -24.77 -9.23 30.47
CA ALA A 339 -25.06 -9.96 29.24
C ALA A 339 -25.54 -9.03 28.12
N LEU A 340 -26.38 -8.03 28.44
CA LEU A 340 -26.83 -7.05 27.45
C LEU A 340 -25.68 -6.15 26.99
N LEU A 341 -24.78 -5.78 27.89
CA LEU A 341 -23.56 -5.04 27.58
C LEU A 341 -22.68 -5.83 26.60
N LEU A 342 -22.38 -7.10 26.91
CA LEU A 342 -21.56 -7.96 26.06
C LEU A 342 -22.23 -8.23 24.70
N LEU A 343 -23.55 -8.43 24.67
CA LEU A 343 -24.28 -8.62 23.43
C LEU A 343 -24.23 -7.37 22.54
N GLY A 344 -24.30 -6.17 23.14
CA GLY A 344 -24.08 -4.91 22.43
C GLY A 344 -22.68 -4.83 21.83
N ARG A 345 -21.64 -5.25 22.58
CA ARG A 345 -20.25 -5.28 22.09
C ARG A 345 -20.03 -6.29 20.97
N VAL A 346 -20.59 -7.49 21.10
CA VAL A 346 -20.58 -8.51 20.03
C VAL A 346 -21.26 -7.96 18.78
N CYS A 347 -22.40 -7.30 18.91
CA CYS A 347 -23.09 -6.66 17.78
C CYS A 347 -22.22 -5.58 17.11
N CYS A 348 -21.53 -4.74 17.90
CA CYS A 348 -20.56 -3.77 17.36
C CYS A 348 -19.42 -4.45 16.59
N GLY A 349 -18.90 -5.58 17.07
CA GLY A 349 -17.84 -6.34 16.38
C GLY A 349 -18.33 -7.03 15.10
N LEU A 350 -19.57 -7.52 15.08
CA LEU A 350 -20.22 -8.02 13.87
C LEU A 350 -20.37 -6.93 12.81
N GLY A 351 -20.48 -5.67 13.22
CA GLY A 351 -20.52 -4.51 12.32
C GLY A 351 -19.16 -4.07 11.78
N SER A 352 -18.07 -4.83 11.95
CA SER A 352 -16.74 -4.39 11.51
C SER A 352 -16.54 -4.46 9.99
N ALA A 353 -16.56 -3.31 9.32
CA ALA A 353 -16.29 -3.23 7.88
C ALA A 353 -14.80 -3.07 7.52
N ARG A 354 -13.86 -3.23 8.46
CA ARG A 354 -12.43 -2.92 8.22
C ARG A 354 -11.81 -3.72 7.08
N ALA A 355 -12.18 -4.99 6.93
CA ALA A 355 -11.72 -5.82 5.80
C ALA A 355 -12.21 -5.26 4.45
N VAL A 356 -13.46 -4.78 4.40
CA VAL A 356 -14.05 -4.12 3.23
C VAL A 356 -13.32 -2.82 2.93
N ASN A 357 -13.05 -2.01 3.96
CA ASN A 357 -12.41 -0.71 3.80
C ASN A 357 -11.01 -0.81 3.21
N ARG A 358 -10.21 -1.77 3.69
CA ARG A 358 -8.88 -2.07 3.15
C ARG A 358 -8.96 -2.58 1.72
N ARG A 359 -9.90 -3.49 1.45
CA ARG A 359 -10.11 -4.02 0.11
C ARG A 359 -10.52 -2.94 -0.88
N TYR A 360 -11.42 -2.04 -0.49
CA TYR A 360 -11.84 -0.91 -1.32
C TYR A 360 -10.64 -0.06 -1.76
N ILE A 361 -9.70 0.22 -0.84
CA ILE A 361 -8.47 0.95 -1.17
C ILE A 361 -7.60 0.16 -2.16
N SER A 362 -7.45 -1.15 -1.97
CA SER A 362 -6.69 -2.00 -2.89
C SER A 362 -7.30 -2.09 -4.29
N ASP A 363 -8.62 -2.19 -4.38
CA ASP A 363 -9.31 -2.50 -5.63
C ASP A 363 -9.65 -1.23 -6.43
N CYS A 364 -10.07 -0.15 -5.74
CA CYS A 364 -10.66 1.04 -6.38
C CYS A 364 -9.70 2.23 -6.50
N VAL A 365 -8.61 2.25 -5.72
CA VAL A 365 -7.67 3.37 -5.74
C VAL A 365 -6.55 3.11 -6.75
N PRO A 366 -6.32 4.05 -7.70
CA PRO A 366 -5.22 3.96 -8.67
C PRO A 366 -3.87 3.76 -7.98
N LEU A 367 -2.98 2.96 -8.60
CA LEU A 367 -1.67 2.61 -8.04
C LEU A 367 -0.83 3.83 -7.61
N ARG A 368 -0.93 4.96 -8.34
CA ARG A 368 -0.20 6.22 -8.03
C ARG A 368 -0.53 6.78 -6.65
N ILE A 369 -1.79 6.68 -6.23
CA ILE A 369 -2.28 7.27 -4.97
C ILE A 369 -2.64 6.22 -3.91
N ARG A 370 -2.49 4.92 -4.23
CA ARG A 370 -2.82 3.82 -3.33
C ARG A 370 -2.00 3.82 -2.04
N MET A 371 -0.72 4.17 -2.12
CA MET A 371 0.14 4.31 -0.95
C MET A 371 -0.37 5.44 -0.03
N GLN A 372 -0.73 6.59 -0.62
CA GLN A 372 -1.29 7.72 0.12
C GLN A 372 -2.64 7.40 0.75
N ALA A 373 -3.53 6.69 0.03
CA ALA A 373 -4.82 6.25 0.56
C ALA A 373 -4.66 5.21 1.70
N SER A 374 -3.67 4.33 1.60
CA SER A 374 -3.35 3.37 2.66
C SER A 374 -2.77 4.06 3.89
N ALA A 375 -1.89 5.05 3.71
CA ALA A 375 -1.40 5.91 4.78
C ALA A 375 -2.56 6.71 5.42
N GLY A 376 -3.48 7.23 4.62
CA GLY A 376 -4.70 7.89 5.09
C GLY A 376 -5.58 6.97 5.94
N PHE A 377 -5.71 5.69 5.59
CA PHE A 377 -6.43 4.69 6.41
C PHE A 377 -5.77 4.46 7.77
N VAL A 378 -4.44 4.39 7.81
CA VAL A 378 -3.68 4.24 9.07
C VAL A 378 -3.86 5.50 9.92
N SER A 379 -3.67 6.69 9.34
CA SER A 379 -3.87 7.97 10.05
C SER A 379 -5.31 8.15 10.54
N ALA A 380 -6.32 7.81 9.74
CA ALA A 380 -7.72 7.83 10.17
C ALA A 380 -8.00 6.84 11.32
N SER A 381 -7.37 5.67 11.28
CA SER A 381 -7.46 4.71 12.38
C SER A 381 -6.87 5.29 13.66
N ALA A 382 -5.64 5.80 13.60
CA ALA A 382 -4.93 6.37 14.75
C ALA A 382 -5.63 7.60 15.34
N LEU A 383 -6.12 8.51 14.48
CA LEU A 383 -6.97 9.63 14.89
C LEU A 383 -8.20 9.15 15.63
N GLY A 384 -8.86 8.09 15.15
CA GLY A 384 -10.02 7.52 15.83
C GLY A 384 -9.66 6.94 17.21
N MET A 385 -8.50 6.28 17.33
CA MET A 385 -7.99 5.78 18.62
C MET A 385 -7.70 6.92 19.61
N ALA A 386 -7.25 8.08 19.12
CA ALA A 386 -7.02 9.27 19.95
C ALA A 386 -8.33 9.98 20.33
N CYS A 387 -9.22 10.18 19.36
CA CYS A 387 -10.48 10.89 19.53
C CYS A 387 -11.46 10.14 20.45
N GLY A 388 -11.44 8.80 20.46
CA GLY A 388 -12.29 7.98 21.35
C GLY A 388 -12.14 8.37 22.82
N PRO A 389 -10.98 8.13 23.45
CA PRO A 389 -10.74 8.52 24.84
C PRO A 389 -10.93 10.01 25.09
N ALA A 390 -10.55 10.88 24.15
CA ALA A 390 -10.78 12.32 24.28
C ALA A 390 -12.27 12.67 24.44
N LEU A 391 -13.14 12.08 23.60
CA LEU A 391 -14.59 12.22 23.70
C LEU A 391 -15.11 11.65 25.02
N ALA A 392 -14.61 10.48 25.44
CA ALA A 392 -14.98 9.85 26.71
C ALA A 392 -14.71 10.75 27.92
N GLY A 393 -13.57 11.46 27.91
CA GLY A 393 -13.19 12.41 28.96
C GLY A 393 -14.06 13.66 29.00
N LEU A 394 -14.69 14.05 27.88
CA LEU A 394 -15.64 15.16 27.82
C LEU A 394 -17.07 14.73 28.23
N LEU A 395 -17.42 13.46 28.00
CA LEU A 395 -18.74 12.89 28.26
C LEU A 395 -18.92 12.46 29.72
N GLN A 396 -18.71 13.37 30.68
CA GLN A 396 -18.83 13.09 32.13
C GLN A 396 -20.12 13.59 32.78
N ILE A 397 -21.10 14.01 31.97
CA ILE A 397 -22.35 14.58 32.47
C ILE A 397 -23.21 13.47 33.07
N LYS A 398 -23.80 13.74 34.24
CA LYS A 398 -24.75 12.83 34.90
C LYS A 398 -26.14 13.47 34.97
N PHE A 399 -27.10 12.91 34.24
CA PHE A 399 -28.50 13.26 34.34
C PHE A 399 -29.39 12.06 34.01
N LYS A 400 -30.64 12.08 34.47
CA LYS A 400 -31.62 11.05 34.15
C LYS A 400 -32.75 11.67 33.35
N PHE A 401 -33.00 11.14 32.16
CA PHE A 401 -34.11 11.57 31.33
C PHE A 401 -35.11 10.42 31.20
N TYR A 402 -36.30 10.61 31.77
CA TYR A 402 -37.33 9.57 31.87
C TYR A 402 -36.81 8.28 32.54
N LYS A 403 -36.82 7.15 31.84
CA LYS A 403 -36.30 5.86 32.32
C LYS A 403 -34.82 5.61 31.98
N PHE A 404 -34.19 6.50 31.21
CA PHE A 404 -32.83 6.31 30.72
C PHE A 404 -31.82 7.11 31.53
N THR A 405 -30.74 6.44 31.95
CA THR A 405 -29.66 7.06 32.70
C THR A 405 -28.54 7.50 31.75
N PHE A 406 -28.23 8.79 31.77
CA PHE A 406 -27.08 9.36 31.07
C PHE A 406 -25.99 9.62 32.10
N ASN A 407 -24.95 8.80 32.06
CA ASN A 407 -23.77 8.94 32.87
C ASN A 407 -22.53 8.73 32.01
N GLN A 408 -21.37 8.82 32.63
CA GLN A 408 -20.08 8.68 31.96
C GLN A 408 -19.88 7.32 31.26
N SER A 409 -20.54 6.25 31.73
CA SER A 409 -20.45 4.92 31.14
C SER A 409 -21.44 4.71 29.99
N THR A 410 -22.63 5.33 30.02
CA THR A 410 -23.68 5.17 29.01
C THR A 410 -23.62 6.21 27.89
N LEU A 411 -23.13 7.42 28.18
CA LEU A 411 -23.00 8.50 27.19
C LEU A 411 -22.19 8.12 25.95
N PRO A 412 -21.05 7.40 26.05
CA PRO A 412 -20.34 6.89 24.89
C PRO A 412 -21.24 6.11 23.92
N GLY A 413 -22.09 5.22 24.44
CA GLY A 413 -23.02 4.43 23.62
C GLY A 413 -24.08 5.30 22.92
N TRP A 414 -24.67 6.26 23.64
CA TRP A 414 -25.66 7.17 23.05
C TRP A 414 -25.07 8.06 21.94
N VAL A 415 -23.91 8.66 22.20
CA VAL A 415 -23.23 9.53 21.23
C VAL A 415 -22.83 8.74 19.98
N MET A 416 -22.26 7.54 20.16
CA MET A 416 -21.86 6.71 19.03
C MET A 416 -23.05 6.16 18.24
N ALA A 417 -24.18 5.85 18.88
CA ALA A 417 -25.40 5.47 18.18
C ALA A 417 -25.86 6.59 17.23
N VAL A 418 -25.92 7.84 17.72
CA VAL A 418 -26.29 8.99 16.88
C VAL A 418 -25.28 9.20 15.75
N ALA A 419 -23.97 9.08 16.03
CA ALA A 419 -22.93 9.24 15.03
C ALA A 419 -23.04 8.18 13.90
N TRP A 420 -23.31 6.91 14.24
CA TRP A 420 -23.51 5.85 13.26
C TRP A 420 -24.79 6.02 12.43
N LEU A 421 -25.85 6.58 13.03
CA LEU A 421 -27.06 6.93 12.31
C LEU A 421 -26.80 8.05 11.28
N PHE A 422 -26.07 9.10 11.68
CA PHE A 422 -25.68 10.17 10.77
C PHE A 422 -24.77 9.64 9.64
N TYR A 423 -23.81 8.79 9.98
CA TYR A 423 -22.94 8.15 8.99
C TYR A 423 -23.75 7.29 8.01
N LEU A 424 -24.75 6.53 8.48
CA LEU A 424 -25.63 5.74 7.61
C LEU A 424 -26.38 6.62 6.60
N VAL A 425 -26.91 7.76 7.04
CA VAL A 425 -27.59 8.72 6.15
C VAL A 425 -26.61 9.29 5.13
N TRP A 426 -25.41 9.69 5.55
CA TRP A 426 -24.37 10.18 4.65
C TRP A 426 -23.96 9.11 3.62
N LEU A 427 -23.73 7.88 4.08
CA LEU A 427 -23.37 6.74 3.22
C LEU A 427 -24.43 6.54 2.13
N CYS A 428 -25.72 6.51 2.50
CA CYS A 428 -26.82 6.32 1.54
C CYS A 428 -26.93 7.42 0.48
N ILE A 429 -26.52 8.66 0.79
CA ILE A 429 -26.63 9.80 -0.13
C ILE A 429 -25.40 9.93 -1.04
N SER A 430 -24.20 9.72 -0.49
CA SER A 430 -22.95 10.11 -1.16
C SER A 430 -22.10 8.94 -1.67
N PHE A 431 -22.37 7.69 -1.25
CA PHE A 431 -21.59 6.55 -1.70
C PHE A 431 -22.00 6.15 -3.11
N ARG A 432 -21.02 5.99 -4.01
CA ARG A 432 -21.25 5.53 -5.37
C ARG A 432 -20.46 4.24 -5.60
N GLU A 433 -21.17 3.16 -5.91
CA GLU A 433 -20.55 1.86 -6.15
C GLU A 433 -19.65 1.95 -7.41
N PRO A 434 -18.37 1.53 -7.32
CA PRO A 434 -17.45 1.56 -8.45
C PRO A 434 -17.90 0.55 -9.52
N LEU A 435 -17.79 0.94 -10.80
CA LEU A 435 -18.06 0.06 -11.94
C LEU A 435 -17.05 -1.09 -11.92
N ARG A 436 -17.56 -2.32 -11.87
CA ARG A 436 -16.77 -3.54 -11.95
C ARG A 436 -16.98 -4.15 -13.34
N ASP A 437 -15.89 -4.44 -14.04
CA ASP A 437 -15.90 -5.27 -15.25
C ASP A 437 -16.49 -6.63 -14.84
N THR A 438 -17.79 -6.78 -15.07
CA THR A 438 -18.49 -8.04 -14.81
C THR A 438 -18.25 -8.89 -16.05
N GLU A 439 -17.40 -9.90 -15.94
CA GLU A 439 -17.25 -10.96 -16.96
C GLU A 439 -18.58 -11.70 -17.24
N ASP A 440 -19.65 -11.42 -16.48
CA ASP A 440 -21.00 -11.98 -16.65
C ASP A 440 -21.93 -11.16 -17.56
N GLY A 441 -21.47 -10.07 -18.18
CA GLY A 441 -22.31 -9.20 -19.03
C GLY A 441 -22.34 -9.54 -20.53
N GLU A 442 -21.36 -10.27 -21.07
CA GLU A 442 -21.19 -10.44 -22.52
C GLU A 442 -21.83 -11.71 -23.11
N LYS A 443 -22.57 -12.50 -22.34
CA LYS A 443 -23.28 -13.69 -22.87
C LYS A 443 -24.77 -13.49 -23.15
N THR A 444 -25.35 -12.31 -22.89
CA THR A 444 -26.82 -12.16 -22.93
C THR A 444 -27.37 -11.33 -24.10
N ASN A 445 -26.55 -10.64 -24.90
CA ASN A 445 -27.05 -9.76 -25.98
C ASN A 445 -26.57 -10.13 -27.40
N ARG A 446 -26.59 -11.42 -27.75
CA ARG A 446 -26.34 -11.86 -29.15
C ARG A 446 -27.28 -12.93 -29.70
N ASN A 447 -28.49 -13.07 -29.14
CA ASN A 447 -29.47 -14.06 -29.62
C ASN A 447 -30.86 -13.48 -29.90
N GLU A 448 -30.95 -12.42 -30.72
CA GLU A 448 -32.14 -12.12 -31.53
C GLU A 448 -31.61 -11.48 -32.81
N THR A 449 -31.36 -12.21 -33.90
CA THR A 449 -32.35 -12.48 -34.95
C THR A 449 -31.68 -13.37 -36.00
N THR A 450 -31.89 -14.69 -35.99
CA THR A 450 -31.88 -15.48 -37.25
C THR A 450 -32.59 -16.82 -37.04
N SER A 451 -33.69 -16.95 -37.77
CA SER A 451 -34.47 -18.14 -38.15
C SER A 451 -34.00 -19.51 -37.67
N ALA A 452 -34.95 -20.20 -37.04
CA ALA A 452 -34.97 -21.63 -36.82
C ALA A 452 -35.00 -22.41 -38.14
N THR A 453 -33.89 -23.09 -38.45
CA THR A 453 -33.80 -24.34 -39.23
C THR A 453 -32.35 -24.84 -39.06
N ASP A 454 -32.16 -26.15 -38.90
CA ASP A 454 -30.86 -26.86 -38.80
C ASP A 454 -30.19 -26.98 -37.42
N ARG A 455 -30.98 -27.30 -36.38
CA ARG A 455 -30.46 -27.99 -35.18
C ARG A 455 -30.88 -29.47 -35.20
N VAL A 456 -30.25 -30.28 -36.05
CA VAL A 456 -30.25 -31.76 -35.91
C VAL A 456 -28.89 -32.42 -36.25
N GLU A 457 -27.94 -31.78 -36.93
CA GLU A 457 -26.67 -32.44 -37.32
C GLU A 457 -25.43 -31.67 -36.86
N SER A 458 -24.95 -31.92 -35.64
CA SER A 458 -23.50 -31.89 -35.31
C SER A 458 -23.17 -32.36 -33.88
N SER A 459 -24.16 -32.63 -33.03
CA SER A 459 -23.93 -33.13 -31.65
C SER A 459 -23.69 -34.65 -31.57
N ARG A 460 -23.08 -35.27 -32.59
CA ARG A 460 -22.84 -36.74 -32.63
C ARG A 460 -21.49 -37.22 -33.19
N VAL A 461 -20.47 -36.36 -33.37
CA VAL A 461 -19.23 -36.82 -34.05
C VAL A 461 -17.92 -36.69 -33.24
N GLU A 462 -17.88 -36.12 -32.04
CA GLU A 462 -16.60 -35.98 -31.31
C GLU A 462 -16.62 -36.51 -29.86
N GLU A 463 -17.34 -37.60 -29.63
CA GLU A 463 -17.28 -38.37 -28.37
C GLU A 463 -16.84 -39.83 -28.57
N GLY A 464 -16.15 -40.11 -29.68
CA GLY A 464 -15.70 -41.46 -30.02
C GLY A 464 -14.35 -41.46 -30.72
N LEU A 465 -13.26 -41.18 -29.99
CA LEU A 465 -11.93 -41.75 -30.27
C LEU A 465 -10.97 -41.50 -29.09
N ARG A 466 -11.18 -42.20 -27.97
CA ARG A 466 -10.14 -42.46 -26.98
C ARG A 466 -10.13 -43.95 -26.66
N LEU A 467 -9.14 -44.67 -27.19
CA LEU A 467 -8.48 -45.83 -26.56
C LEU A 467 -7.22 -46.24 -27.39
N PRO A 468 -6.34 -47.16 -26.92
CA PRO A 468 -4.93 -46.86 -26.62
C PRO A 468 -3.94 -47.75 -27.40
N LEU A 469 -2.72 -47.31 -27.71
CA LEU A 469 -1.64 -48.23 -28.12
C LEU A 469 -0.25 -47.81 -27.63
N LEU A 470 0.26 -48.64 -26.71
CA LEU A 470 1.60 -48.75 -26.16
C LEU A 470 2.66 -49.09 -27.21
N ILE A 471 3.93 -48.68 -27.00
CA ILE A 471 5.09 -49.58 -27.17
C ILE A 471 6.14 -49.31 -26.07
N ASN A 472 6.48 -50.40 -25.36
CA ASN A 472 7.49 -50.57 -24.31
C ASN A 472 8.94 -50.35 -24.79
N SER A 473 9.79 -49.88 -23.87
CA SER A 473 11.08 -50.53 -23.59
C SER A 473 11.45 -50.31 -22.12
N GLY A 474 11.38 -51.38 -21.33
CA GLY A 474 11.66 -51.32 -19.89
C GLY A 474 13.13 -51.48 -19.56
N ILE A 475 13.58 -50.77 -18.53
CA ILE A 475 14.66 -51.15 -17.60
C ILE A 475 14.28 -50.57 -16.22
N LYS A 476 14.19 -51.41 -15.19
CA LYS A 476 14.31 -51.05 -13.75
C LYS A 476 15.76 -51.38 -13.33
N PRO A 477 16.41 -50.60 -12.45
CA PRO A 477 16.26 -50.76 -10.98
C PRO A 477 16.22 -49.40 -10.22
N GLU A 478 15.35 -49.27 -9.21
CA GLU A 478 15.61 -49.30 -7.75
C GLU A 478 16.05 -47.96 -7.15
N ASP A 479 15.15 -47.44 -6.31
CA ASP A 479 15.30 -46.67 -5.07
C ASP A 479 16.29 -45.49 -4.99
N GLU A 480 15.73 -44.28 -4.94
CA GLU A 480 16.15 -43.23 -3.99
C GLU A 480 14.98 -42.26 -3.78
N GLU A 481 14.48 -42.20 -2.55
CA GLU A 481 13.42 -41.30 -2.08
C GLU A 481 13.94 -39.85 -1.98
N GLU A 482 13.42 -38.92 -2.78
CA GLU A 482 13.37 -37.50 -2.43
C GLU A 482 12.01 -36.92 -2.84
N CYS A 483 11.36 -36.27 -1.87
CA CYS A 483 9.97 -35.82 -1.87
C CYS A 483 9.58 -34.89 -3.05
N ASP A 484 8.44 -35.22 -3.66
CA ASP A 484 7.69 -34.43 -4.65
C ASP A 484 7.48 -32.95 -4.24
N GLU A 485 8.12 -32.03 -4.96
CA GLU A 485 7.55 -30.72 -5.25
C GLU A 485 6.49 -30.92 -6.35
N SER A 486 5.21 -30.89 -5.98
CA SER A 486 4.12 -30.99 -6.94
C SER A 486 4.15 -29.81 -7.93
N GLU A 487 4.52 -30.08 -9.18
CA GLU A 487 4.33 -29.20 -10.33
C GLU A 487 2.82 -28.98 -10.55
N GLU A 488 2.29 -27.86 -10.05
CA GLU A 488 0.94 -27.40 -10.43
C GLU A 488 0.95 -26.92 -11.89
N SER A 489 0.01 -27.45 -12.68
CA SER A 489 -0.21 -27.09 -14.08
C SER A 489 -0.47 -25.58 -14.28
N PRO A 490 -0.09 -24.98 -15.43
CA PRO A 490 -0.17 -23.54 -15.68
C PRO A 490 -1.59 -22.92 -15.65
N GLU A 491 -2.66 -23.72 -15.54
CA GLU A 491 -4.03 -23.23 -15.42
C GLU A 491 -4.47 -22.94 -13.97
N ASP A 492 -3.79 -23.50 -12.96
CA ASP A 492 -4.13 -23.27 -11.55
C ASP A 492 -3.45 -22.04 -10.93
N SER A 493 -2.46 -21.44 -11.60
CA SER A 493 -1.72 -20.27 -11.09
C SER A 493 -2.55 -18.98 -10.99
N HIS A 494 -3.76 -18.95 -11.54
CA HIS A 494 -4.60 -17.75 -11.61
C HIS A 494 -5.84 -17.77 -10.69
N LYS A 495 -6.13 -18.89 -10.01
CA LYS A 495 -7.33 -19.00 -9.16
C LYS A 495 -7.10 -18.36 -7.78
N PRO A 496 -8.09 -17.61 -7.24
CA PRO A 496 -8.02 -17.05 -5.89
C PRO A 496 -7.99 -18.17 -4.86
N ALA A 497 -7.36 -17.94 -3.70
CA ALA A 497 -7.32 -18.91 -2.63
C ALA A 497 -8.73 -19.18 -2.08
N ASN A 498 -9.09 -20.47 -1.97
CA ASN A 498 -10.44 -20.89 -1.56
C ASN A 498 -10.52 -21.18 -0.05
N SER A 499 -9.39 -21.24 0.66
CA SER A 499 -9.34 -21.48 2.10
C SER A 499 -8.20 -20.73 2.80
N PHE A 500 -8.31 -20.57 4.13
CA PHE A 500 -7.24 -20.00 4.97
C PHE A 500 -5.94 -20.82 4.91
N ILE A 501 -6.03 -22.16 4.86
CA ILE A 501 -4.86 -23.04 4.85
C ILE A 501 -4.09 -22.89 3.53
N GLU A 502 -4.82 -22.85 2.41
CA GLU A 502 -4.25 -22.61 1.09
C GLU A 502 -3.63 -21.21 1.01
N ALA A 503 -4.33 -20.19 1.51
CA ALA A 503 -3.83 -18.82 1.59
C ALA A 503 -2.53 -18.74 2.42
N TYR A 504 -2.46 -19.43 3.57
CA TYR A 504 -1.27 -19.45 4.43
C TYR A 504 -0.11 -20.23 3.81
N ARG A 505 -0.38 -21.32 3.08
CA ARG A 505 0.63 -22.09 2.34
C ARG A 505 1.25 -21.27 1.21
N LEU A 506 0.45 -20.42 0.55
CA LEU A 506 0.90 -19.49 -0.49
C LEU A 506 1.75 -18.33 0.03
N LEU A 507 1.78 -18.08 1.35
CA LEU A 507 2.61 -17.01 1.93
C LEU A 507 4.08 -17.41 1.95
N THR A 508 4.93 -16.54 1.40
CA THR A 508 6.38 -16.68 1.54
C THR A 508 6.78 -16.57 3.03
N PRO A 509 7.92 -17.16 3.44
CA PRO A 509 8.41 -17.03 4.81
C PRO A 509 8.50 -15.58 5.30
N SER A 510 8.92 -14.67 4.42
CA SER A 510 8.99 -13.22 4.69
C SER A 510 7.61 -12.64 5.07
N VAL A 511 6.53 -12.98 4.35
CA VAL A 511 5.18 -12.49 4.67
C VAL A 511 4.66 -13.09 5.98
N LYS A 512 5.01 -14.34 6.29
CA LYS A 512 4.65 -14.96 7.58
C LYS A 512 5.30 -14.22 8.74
N VAL A 513 6.57 -13.83 8.61
CA VAL A 513 7.25 -12.99 9.61
C VAL A 513 6.58 -11.62 9.72
N GLN A 514 6.25 -10.96 8.61
CA GLN A 514 5.52 -9.68 8.65
C GLN A 514 4.17 -9.77 9.36
N LEU A 515 3.41 -10.86 9.15
CA LEU A 515 2.16 -11.09 9.89
C LEU A 515 2.42 -11.33 11.39
N LEU A 516 3.50 -12.01 11.76
CA LEU A 516 3.91 -12.19 13.16
C LEU A 516 4.29 -10.86 13.81
N ILE A 517 5.02 -10.00 13.11
CA ILE A 517 5.35 -8.64 13.57
C ILE A 517 4.08 -7.81 13.76
N TYR A 518 3.14 -7.93 12.81
CA TYR A 518 1.83 -7.25 12.91
C TYR A 518 1.02 -7.75 14.11
N PHE A 519 1.07 -9.05 14.38
CA PHE A 519 0.46 -9.63 15.57
C PHE A 519 1.11 -9.07 16.84
N MET A 520 2.44 -9.09 16.92
CA MET A 520 3.21 -8.60 18.08
C MET A 520 2.95 -7.14 18.41
N LEU A 521 2.95 -6.26 17.39
CA LEU A 521 2.71 -4.84 17.61
C LEU A 521 1.27 -4.59 18.07
N LYS A 522 0.28 -5.28 17.49
CA LYS A 522 -1.13 -5.10 17.89
C LYS A 522 -1.42 -5.67 19.26
N TYR A 523 -0.79 -6.78 19.60
CA TYR A 523 -0.85 -7.35 20.94
C TYR A 523 -0.31 -6.36 21.98
N SER A 524 0.90 -5.83 21.77
CA SER A 524 1.56 -4.94 22.72
C SER A 524 0.82 -3.60 22.89
N MET A 525 0.33 -3.02 21.78
CA MET A 525 -0.52 -1.82 21.82
C MET A 525 -1.80 -2.07 22.59
N GLU A 526 -2.48 -3.20 22.36
CA GLU A 526 -3.76 -3.48 23.00
C GLU A 526 -3.59 -3.68 24.51
N ILE A 527 -2.53 -4.36 24.97
CA ILE A 527 -2.20 -4.45 26.41
C ILE A 527 -2.06 -3.05 27.01
N LEU A 528 -1.26 -2.17 26.38
CA LEU A 528 -1.04 -0.81 26.89
C LEU A 528 -2.36 0.00 26.97
N LEU A 529 -3.21 -0.09 25.95
CA LEU A 529 -4.44 0.70 25.85
C LEU A 529 -5.54 0.14 26.76
N SER A 530 -5.86 -1.15 26.66
CA SER A 530 -6.97 -1.80 27.36
C SER A 530 -6.75 -1.94 28.88
N GLU A 531 -5.50 -2.10 29.32
CA GLU A 531 -5.17 -2.23 30.74
C GLU A 531 -4.97 -0.86 31.43
N SER A 532 -4.85 0.22 30.65
CA SER A 532 -4.50 1.56 31.15
C SER A 532 -5.42 2.06 32.26
N SER A 533 -6.73 1.85 32.16
CA SER A 533 -7.68 2.28 33.19
C SER A 533 -7.46 1.53 34.51
N VAL A 534 -7.27 0.21 34.45
CA VAL A 534 -7.06 -0.65 35.62
C VAL A 534 -5.72 -0.37 36.31
N ILE A 535 -4.61 -0.29 35.55
CA ILE A 535 -3.27 -0.02 36.11
C ILE A 535 -3.24 1.35 36.78
N THR A 536 -3.68 2.39 36.08
CA THR A 536 -3.51 3.76 36.56
C THR A 536 -4.46 4.11 37.71
N SER A 537 -5.65 3.51 37.73
CA SER A 537 -6.55 3.56 38.88
C SER A 537 -5.92 2.89 40.11
N TYR A 538 -5.27 1.72 39.94
CA TYR A 538 -4.66 0.99 41.05
C TYR A 538 -3.35 1.60 41.57
N TYR A 539 -2.38 1.91 40.71
CA TYR A 539 -1.05 2.39 41.13
C TYR A 539 -1.00 3.90 41.38
N PHE A 540 -1.81 4.69 40.68
CA PHE A 540 -1.71 6.15 40.69
C PHE A 540 -3.00 6.85 41.15
N SER A 541 -4.08 6.09 41.42
CA SER A 541 -5.40 6.65 41.76
C SER A 541 -5.90 7.66 40.73
N TRP A 542 -5.62 7.42 39.45
CA TRP A 542 -6.09 8.28 38.36
C TRP A 542 -7.61 8.23 38.23
N THR A 543 -8.20 9.39 37.97
CA THR A 543 -9.61 9.48 37.58
C THR A 543 -9.74 9.13 36.10
N THR A 544 -10.94 8.76 35.67
CA THR A 544 -11.20 8.47 34.26
C THR A 544 -10.81 9.63 33.33
N SER A 545 -10.92 10.88 33.78
CA SER A 545 -10.53 12.06 33.00
C SER A 545 -9.02 12.07 32.75
N SER A 546 -8.22 11.71 33.75
CA SER A 546 -6.76 11.60 33.62
C SER A 546 -6.37 10.48 32.66
N VAL A 547 -7.04 9.31 32.75
CA VAL A 547 -6.84 8.20 31.80
C VAL A 547 -7.20 8.62 30.38
N ALA A 548 -8.34 9.28 30.19
CA ALA A 548 -8.80 9.78 28.91
C ALA A 548 -7.82 10.77 28.28
N ILE A 549 -7.29 11.73 29.07
CA ILE A 549 -6.28 12.69 28.61
C ILE A 549 -4.99 11.97 28.21
N PHE A 550 -4.50 11.03 29.03
CA PHE A 550 -3.31 10.25 28.73
C PHE A 550 -3.43 9.51 27.39
N LEU A 551 -4.52 8.76 27.19
CA LEU A 551 -4.77 8.02 25.96
C LEU A 551 -4.96 8.95 24.74
N ALA A 552 -5.64 10.08 24.92
CA ALA A 552 -5.81 11.08 23.85
C ALA A 552 -4.46 11.68 23.43
N CYS A 553 -3.62 12.07 24.38
CA CYS A 553 -2.27 12.57 24.11
C CYS A 553 -1.41 11.52 23.40
N LEU A 554 -1.46 10.28 23.88
CA LEU A 554 -0.72 9.16 23.31
C LEU A 554 -1.16 8.89 21.86
N GLY A 555 -2.46 8.86 21.56
CA GLY A 555 -2.96 8.72 20.19
C GLY A 555 -2.68 9.93 19.28
N LEU A 556 -2.64 11.14 19.81
CA LEU A 556 -2.33 12.35 19.01
C LEU A 556 -0.88 12.37 18.53
N THR A 557 0.03 11.67 19.20
CA THR A 557 1.44 11.56 18.79
C THR A 557 1.62 10.88 17.44
N VAL A 558 0.66 10.06 16.99
CA VAL A 558 0.76 9.32 15.73
C VAL A 558 0.91 10.24 14.51
N LEU A 559 0.22 11.38 14.50
CA LEU A 559 0.25 12.32 13.37
C LEU A 559 1.65 12.90 13.11
N PRO A 560 2.31 13.57 14.07
CA PRO A 560 3.64 14.13 13.84
C PRO A 560 4.68 13.04 13.56
N ILE A 561 4.53 11.86 14.16
CA ILE A 561 5.46 10.73 13.94
C ILE A 561 5.33 10.18 12.51
N ASN A 562 4.11 9.98 12.01
CA ASN A 562 3.91 9.52 10.64
C ASN A 562 4.47 10.50 9.61
N ILE A 563 4.34 11.81 9.87
CA ILE A 563 4.95 12.86 9.03
C ILE A 563 6.48 12.78 9.09
N LEU A 564 7.06 12.67 10.29
CA LEU A 564 8.51 12.60 10.47
C LEU A 564 9.11 11.37 9.79
N VAL A 565 8.48 10.21 9.96
CA VAL A 565 8.94 8.95 9.36
C VAL A 565 8.82 9.02 7.83
N GLY A 566 7.68 9.47 7.31
CA GLY A 566 7.43 9.51 5.87
C GLY A 566 8.27 10.56 5.12
N SER A 567 8.54 11.71 5.74
CA SER A 567 9.29 12.80 5.09
C SER A 567 10.81 12.70 5.28
N TYR A 568 11.29 12.23 6.43
CA TYR A 568 12.70 12.31 6.81
C TYR A 568 13.34 10.91 6.86
N ILE A 569 12.77 10.00 7.66
CA ILE A 569 13.41 8.72 7.96
C ILE A 569 13.37 7.76 6.76
N SER A 570 12.22 7.68 6.07
CA SER A 570 12.04 6.80 4.91
C SER A 570 12.92 7.19 3.71
N ASN A 571 13.40 8.44 3.67
CA ASN A 571 14.31 8.90 2.61
C ASN A 571 15.78 8.60 2.95
N MET A 572 16.11 8.40 4.22
CA MET A 572 17.48 8.17 4.70
C MET A 572 17.81 6.69 4.91
N PHE A 573 16.83 5.88 5.28
CA PHE A 573 17.01 4.48 5.67
C PHE A 573 16.11 3.54 4.87
N GLU A 574 16.58 2.32 4.67
CA GLU A 574 15.79 1.27 4.02
C GLU A 574 14.70 0.74 4.95
N ASP A 575 13.52 0.38 4.41
CA ASP A 575 12.37 -0.13 5.17
C ASP A 575 12.74 -1.24 6.17
N ARG A 576 13.65 -2.16 5.82
CA ARG A 576 14.09 -3.26 6.69
C ARG A 576 14.90 -2.81 7.92
N GLN A 577 15.66 -1.72 7.79
CA GLN A 577 16.42 -1.15 8.91
C GLN A 577 15.49 -0.43 9.88
N ILE A 578 14.51 0.31 9.35
CA ILE A 578 13.50 0.98 10.14
C ILE A 578 12.67 -0.06 10.89
N LEU A 579 12.26 -1.14 10.23
CA LEU A 579 11.51 -2.25 10.84
C LEU A 579 12.25 -2.85 12.04
N LEU A 580 13.50 -3.31 11.88
CA LEU A 580 14.27 -3.91 12.97
C LEU A 580 14.54 -2.92 14.11
N THR A 581 14.84 -1.66 13.78
CA THR A 581 15.10 -0.62 14.79
C THR A 581 13.84 -0.34 15.61
N SER A 582 12.67 -0.22 14.96
CA SER A 582 11.40 -0.03 15.64
C SER A 582 11.03 -1.22 16.54
N GLU A 583 11.31 -2.46 16.12
CA GLU A 583 11.10 -3.64 16.99
C GLU A 583 11.96 -3.58 18.27
N ILE A 584 13.23 -3.19 18.15
CA ILE A 584 14.13 -3.03 19.31
C ILE A 584 13.61 -1.93 20.25
N ILE A 585 13.10 -0.82 19.71
CA ILE A 585 12.54 0.26 20.53
C ILE A 585 11.24 -0.19 21.22
N VAL A 586 10.38 -0.98 20.55
CA VAL A 586 9.21 -1.61 21.19
C VAL A 586 9.64 -2.51 22.34
N PHE A 587 10.66 -3.35 22.13
CA PHE A 587 11.23 -4.21 23.16
C PHE A 587 11.73 -3.40 24.38
N LEU A 588 12.45 -2.30 24.15
CA LEU A 588 12.90 -1.40 25.21
C LEU A 588 11.73 -0.75 25.95
N GLY A 589 10.68 -0.34 25.23
CA GLY A 589 9.45 0.19 25.81
C GLY A 589 8.76 -0.81 26.74
N ILE A 590 8.65 -2.08 26.32
CA ILE A 590 8.11 -3.17 27.15
C ILE A 590 9.00 -3.38 28.39
N LEU A 591 10.32 -3.42 28.21
CA LEU A 591 11.28 -3.66 29.29
C LEU A 591 11.19 -2.57 30.38
N PHE A 592 11.12 -1.29 29.98
CA PHE A 592 11.00 -0.17 30.93
C PHE A 592 9.63 -0.10 31.62
N SER A 593 8.60 -0.73 31.05
CA SER A 593 7.26 -0.73 31.62
C SER A 593 7.13 -1.66 32.85
N PHE A 594 8.00 -2.68 32.96
CA PHE A 594 7.98 -3.60 34.11
C PHE A 594 8.15 -2.88 35.44
N ASN A 595 7.36 -3.29 36.43
CA ASN A 595 7.55 -2.89 37.81
C ASN A 595 8.66 -3.74 38.45
N LEU A 596 9.91 -3.30 38.29
CA LEU A 596 11.11 -3.92 38.88
C LEU A 596 11.57 -3.19 40.17
N PHE A 597 11.24 -1.91 40.32
CA PHE A 597 11.65 -1.08 41.44
C PHE A 597 10.41 -0.51 42.16
N VAL A 598 10.34 -0.68 43.48
CA VAL A 598 9.27 -0.12 44.32
C VAL A 598 9.75 1.23 44.89
N PRO A 599 9.03 2.35 44.72
CA PRO A 599 7.67 2.49 44.14
C PRO A 599 7.64 2.67 42.62
N TYR A 600 6.62 2.08 41.97
CA TYR A 600 6.32 2.32 40.55
C TYR A 600 5.85 3.76 40.34
N THR A 601 6.42 4.45 39.35
CA THR A 601 6.22 5.91 39.21
C THR A 601 5.44 6.28 37.95
N VAL A 602 4.71 7.39 38.00
CA VAL A 602 3.98 7.94 36.84
C VAL A 602 4.92 8.20 35.64
N PRO A 603 6.10 8.83 35.81
CA PRO A 603 7.02 9.05 34.68
C PRO A 603 7.46 7.74 34.03
N GLN A 604 7.71 6.68 34.82
CA GLN A 604 8.07 5.38 34.27
C GLN A 604 6.96 4.82 33.38
N TYR A 605 5.71 4.83 33.84
CA TYR A 605 4.56 4.35 33.07
C TYR A 605 4.33 5.18 31.79
N VAL A 606 4.33 6.51 31.91
CA VAL A 606 4.07 7.41 30.79
C VAL A 606 5.17 7.36 29.73
N ILE A 607 6.45 7.39 30.14
CA ILE A 607 7.59 7.37 29.20
C ILE A 607 7.70 6.00 28.52
N SER A 608 7.59 4.90 29.27
CA SER A 608 7.64 3.56 28.68
C SER A 608 6.47 3.30 27.73
N GLY A 609 5.25 3.71 28.11
CA GLY A 609 4.07 3.64 27.25
C GLY A 609 4.20 4.49 25.99
N LEU A 610 4.73 5.72 26.09
CA LEU A 610 4.99 6.57 24.93
C LEU A 610 6.01 5.92 23.99
N ILE A 611 7.15 5.46 24.49
CA ILE A 611 8.20 4.81 23.68
C ILE A 611 7.63 3.59 22.96
N MET A 612 6.92 2.73 23.70
CA MET A 612 6.30 1.52 23.16
C MET A 612 5.29 1.85 22.05
N PHE A 613 4.35 2.76 22.32
CA PHE A 613 3.28 3.10 21.40
C PHE A 613 3.79 3.76 20.13
N VAL A 614 4.67 4.76 20.27
CA VAL A 614 5.29 5.46 19.14
C VAL A 614 6.05 4.49 18.25
N ALA A 615 6.89 3.64 18.83
CA ALA A 615 7.66 2.68 18.06
C ALA A 615 6.77 1.64 17.36
N ALA A 616 5.69 1.20 18.02
CA ALA A 616 4.74 0.26 17.45
C ALA A 616 3.95 0.87 16.26
N GLU A 617 3.62 2.17 16.32
CA GLU A 617 2.95 2.88 15.20
C GLU A 617 3.87 3.05 13.99
N VAL A 618 5.15 3.40 14.22
CA VAL A 618 6.16 3.41 13.14
C VAL A 618 6.29 2.02 12.51
N LEU A 619 6.37 0.99 13.36
CA LEU A 619 6.47 -0.40 12.93
C LEU A 619 5.24 -0.83 12.12
N GLU A 620 4.03 -0.42 12.50
CA GLU A 620 2.81 -0.68 11.72
C GLU A 620 2.90 -0.07 10.31
N GLY A 621 3.31 1.19 10.20
CA GLY A 621 3.44 1.88 8.91
C GLY A 621 4.42 1.18 7.96
N VAL A 622 5.60 0.82 8.48
CA VAL A 622 6.64 0.14 7.69
C VAL A 622 6.23 -1.29 7.33
N ASN A 623 5.66 -2.03 8.28
CA ASN A 623 5.23 -3.40 8.05
C ASN A 623 4.11 -3.46 6.99
N LEU A 624 3.16 -2.53 7.02
CA LEU A 624 2.08 -2.47 6.02
C LEU A 624 2.62 -2.10 4.62
N SER A 625 3.60 -1.20 4.56
CA SER A 625 4.29 -0.86 3.30
C SER A 625 4.97 -2.09 2.69
N LEU A 626 5.74 -2.83 3.50
CA LEU A 626 6.43 -4.04 3.04
C LEU A 626 5.45 -5.15 2.64
N LEU A 627 4.39 -5.37 3.43
CA LEU A 627 3.34 -6.35 3.14
C LEU A 627 2.68 -6.09 1.78
N SER A 628 2.44 -4.82 1.45
CA SER A 628 1.87 -4.42 0.16
C SER A 628 2.79 -4.70 -1.05
N ARG A 629 4.11 -4.75 -0.83
CA ARG A 629 5.12 -5.00 -1.87
C ARG A 629 5.38 -6.49 -2.09
N VAL A 630 5.29 -7.30 -1.03
CA VAL A 630 5.64 -8.72 -1.03
C VAL A 630 4.41 -9.63 -1.27
N MET A 631 3.18 -9.10 -1.15
CA MET A 631 1.97 -9.88 -1.40
C MET A 631 1.81 -10.33 -2.86
N SER A 632 1.58 -11.64 -3.03
CA SER A 632 1.32 -12.27 -4.33
C SER A 632 0.04 -11.74 -4.99
N SER A 633 0.02 -11.67 -6.33
CA SER A 633 -1.17 -11.29 -7.12
C SER A 633 -2.34 -12.27 -6.96
N ARG A 634 -2.11 -13.50 -6.49
CA ARG A 634 -3.20 -14.44 -6.12
C ARG A 634 -3.93 -14.00 -4.85
N LEU A 635 -3.22 -13.37 -3.92
CA LEU A 635 -3.77 -12.82 -2.68
C LEU A 635 -4.36 -11.40 -2.84
N SER A 636 -4.31 -10.81 -4.04
CA SER A 636 -5.05 -9.57 -4.31
C SER A 636 -6.50 -9.82 -4.74
N LYS A 637 -6.87 -11.07 -5.07
CA LYS A 637 -8.21 -11.45 -5.53
C LYS A 637 -8.88 -12.46 -4.58
N GLY A 638 -10.20 -12.41 -4.48
CA GLY A 638 -11.02 -13.36 -3.71
C GLY A 638 -11.24 -13.00 -2.24
N THR A 639 -11.84 -13.94 -1.51
CA THR A 639 -12.23 -13.78 -0.09
C THR A 639 -11.02 -13.75 0.83
N TYR A 640 -10.04 -14.63 0.63
CA TYR A 640 -8.82 -14.72 1.43
C TYR A 640 -7.70 -13.84 0.89
N ASN A 641 -8.03 -12.58 0.64
CA ASN A 641 -7.07 -11.59 0.17
C ASN A 641 -6.14 -11.12 1.30
N GLY A 642 -5.08 -10.43 0.91
CA GLY A 642 -4.10 -9.88 1.83
C GLY A 642 -4.64 -8.87 2.84
N GLY A 643 -5.68 -8.11 2.45
CA GLY A 643 -6.40 -7.21 3.34
C GLY A 643 -7.06 -7.95 4.50
N LEU A 644 -7.74 -9.07 4.20
CA LEU A 644 -8.30 -9.96 5.22
C LEU A 644 -7.22 -10.51 6.14
N LEU A 645 -6.14 -11.08 5.59
CA LEU A 645 -5.07 -11.68 6.41
C LEU A 645 -4.43 -10.70 7.40
N SER A 646 -4.13 -9.48 6.95
CA SER A 646 -3.61 -8.45 7.86
C SER A 646 -4.65 -8.03 8.90
N THR A 647 -5.93 -7.91 8.52
CA THR A 647 -7.00 -7.59 9.46
C THR A 647 -7.20 -8.70 10.50
N GLU A 648 -7.18 -9.96 10.08
CA GLU A 648 -7.28 -11.12 10.98
C GLU A 648 -6.11 -11.20 11.95
N ALA A 649 -4.88 -11.07 11.46
CA ALA A 649 -3.69 -11.11 12.32
C ALA A 649 -3.74 -10.03 13.43
N GLY A 650 -4.13 -8.80 13.07
CA GLY A 650 -4.27 -7.72 14.05
C GLY A 650 -5.46 -7.89 15.00
N THR A 651 -6.59 -8.43 14.51
CA THR A 651 -7.79 -8.64 15.34
C THR A 651 -7.57 -9.79 16.33
N LEU A 652 -6.96 -10.88 15.87
CA LEU A 652 -6.59 -12.01 16.70
C LEU A 652 -5.61 -11.58 17.81
N ALA A 653 -4.64 -10.72 17.49
CA ALA A 653 -3.72 -10.18 18.49
C ALA A 653 -4.44 -9.45 19.62
N ARG A 654 -5.47 -8.65 19.30
CA ARG A 654 -6.30 -7.96 20.30
C ARG A 654 -7.09 -8.93 21.17
N VAL A 655 -7.71 -9.94 20.55
CA VAL A 655 -8.43 -11.00 21.27
C VAL A 655 -7.51 -11.68 22.29
N VAL A 656 -6.29 -12.04 21.89
CA VAL A 656 -5.32 -12.70 22.77
C VAL A 656 -4.84 -11.74 23.87
N ALA A 657 -4.63 -10.46 23.56
CA ALA A 657 -4.26 -9.44 24.54
C ALA A 657 -5.36 -9.23 25.60
N ASP A 658 -6.60 -9.02 25.18
CA ASP A 658 -7.74 -8.82 26.09
C ASP A 658 -8.01 -10.05 26.96
N ALA A 659 -7.88 -11.25 26.38
CA ALA A 659 -7.92 -12.50 27.13
C ALA A 659 -6.80 -12.58 28.17
N THR A 660 -5.59 -12.13 27.83
CA THR A 660 -4.44 -12.10 28.74
C THR A 660 -4.67 -11.13 29.90
N ILE A 661 -5.29 -9.97 29.67
CA ILE A 661 -5.67 -9.03 30.73
C ILE A 661 -6.65 -9.67 31.71
N THR A 662 -7.70 -10.32 31.20
CA THR A 662 -8.68 -11.01 32.04
C THR A 662 -8.05 -12.16 32.83
N LEU A 663 -7.19 -12.98 32.18
CA LEU A 663 -6.49 -14.09 32.84
C LEU A 663 -5.50 -13.60 33.89
N GLY A 664 -4.70 -12.58 33.58
CA GLY A 664 -3.78 -11.92 34.52
C GLY A 664 -4.52 -11.32 35.71
N GLY A 665 -5.77 -10.90 35.53
CA GLY A 665 -6.64 -10.41 36.60
C GLY A 665 -6.89 -11.41 37.72
N TYR A 666 -6.87 -12.73 37.44
CA TYR A 666 -7.01 -13.77 38.46
C TYR A 666 -5.81 -13.88 39.40
N LEU A 667 -4.62 -13.39 38.97
CA LEU A 667 -3.42 -13.34 39.80
C LEU A 667 -3.42 -12.15 40.79
N GLY A 668 -4.45 -11.30 40.73
CA GLY A 668 -4.62 -10.11 41.57
C GLY A 668 -4.09 -8.83 40.93
N ARG A 669 -4.71 -7.69 41.29
CA ARG A 669 -4.43 -6.37 40.68
C ARG A 669 -2.97 -5.93 40.82
N GLY A 670 -2.28 -6.32 41.88
CA GLY A 670 -0.88 -5.97 42.12
C GLY A 670 0.15 -6.72 41.25
N HIS A 671 -0.24 -7.83 40.63
CA HIS A 671 0.61 -8.60 39.72
C HIS A 671 0.20 -8.45 38.26
N LEU A 672 -0.92 -7.77 37.98
CA LEU A 672 -1.52 -7.66 36.65
C LEU A 672 -0.52 -7.11 35.62
N LEU A 673 0.10 -5.97 35.90
CA LEU A 673 1.05 -5.30 35.00
C LEU A 673 2.20 -6.23 34.56
N ASN A 674 2.88 -6.88 35.52
CA ASN A 674 4.00 -7.75 35.17
C ASN A 674 3.53 -9.05 34.50
N ALA A 675 2.33 -9.54 34.84
CA ALA A 675 1.76 -10.75 34.25
C ALA A 675 1.34 -10.54 32.78
N THR A 676 0.83 -9.35 32.42
CA THR A 676 0.44 -9.02 31.04
C THR A 676 1.64 -8.63 30.17
N LEU A 677 2.67 -7.99 30.74
CA LEU A 677 3.89 -7.62 30.03
C LEU A 677 4.79 -8.81 29.68
N LEU A 678 4.77 -9.91 30.47
CA LEU A 678 5.63 -11.08 30.23
C LEU A 678 5.34 -11.75 28.87
N PRO A 679 4.09 -12.07 28.50
CA PRO A 679 3.77 -12.52 27.15
C PRO A 679 4.18 -11.52 26.06
N SER A 680 3.97 -10.21 26.28
CA SER A 680 4.39 -9.16 25.32
C SER A 680 5.88 -9.24 25.03
N LEU A 681 6.69 -9.41 26.09
CA LEU A 681 8.15 -9.53 25.99
C LEU A 681 8.56 -10.79 25.20
N VAL A 682 7.95 -11.94 25.49
CA VAL A 682 8.27 -13.20 24.79
C VAL A 682 7.90 -13.14 23.31
N ILE A 683 6.72 -12.61 22.98
CA ILE A 683 6.28 -12.44 21.60
C ILE A 683 7.22 -11.46 20.86
N CYS A 684 7.60 -10.36 21.51
CA CYS A 684 8.53 -9.38 20.96
C CYS A 684 9.92 -9.97 20.65
N ILE A 685 10.49 -10.73 21.59
CA ILE A 685 11.76 -11.45 21.37
C ILE A 685 11.64 -12.44 20.19
N GLY A 686 10.55 -13.20 20.15
CA GLY A 686 10.27 -14.15 19.06
C GLY A 686 10.19 -13.46 17.69
N SER A 687 9.52 -12.30 17.62
CA SER A 687 9.45 -11.47 16.41
C SER A 687 10.83 -10.97 15.98
N ILE A 688 11.63 -10.40 16.90
CA ILE A 688 12.98 -9.91 16.59
C ILE A 688 13.87 -11.03 16.04
N VAL A 689 13.84 -12.22 16.67
CA VAL A 689 14.60 -13.38 16.20
C VAL A 689 14.15 -13.79 14.79
N ALA A 690 12.85 -13.86 14.54
CA ALA A 690 12.30 -14.19 13.23
C ALA A 690 12.68 -13.15 12.15
N THR A 691 12.66 -11.87 12.51
CA THR A 691 13.10 -10.75 11.64
C THR A 691 14.58 -10.88 11.31
N CYS A 692 15.44 -11.17 12.29
CA CYS A 692 16.87 -11.39 12.07
C CYS A 692 17.13 -12.59 11.14
N CYS A 693 16.40 -13.70 11.32
CA CYS A 693 16.53 -14.88 10.45
C CYS A 693 16.09 -14.61 9.00
N THR A 694 15.11 -13.73 8.79
CA THR A 694 14.55 -13.41 7.46
C THR A 694 15.06 -12.08 6.89
N TYR A 695 15.99 -11.41 7.57
CA TYR A 695 16.46 -10.06 7.26
C TYR A 695 16.94 -9.89 5.80
N ASN A 696 17.65 -10.88 5.28
CA ASN A 696 18.16 -10.87 3.90
C ASN A 696 17.13 -11.29 2.85
N SER A 697 16.03 -11.93 3.27
CA SER A 697 14.94 -12.42 2.41
C SER A 697 13.72 -11.49 2.34
N LEU A 698 13.77 -10.37 3.06
CA LEU A 698 12.70 -9.35 3.10
C LEU A 698 12.55 -8.55 1.80
N TYR A 699 13.35 -8.87 0.75
CA TYR A 699 13.35 -8.24 -0.57
C TYR A 699 13.44 -9.22 -1.74
#